data_AF-A0A523MD39-F1
#
_entry.id   AF-A0A523MD39-F1
#
_cell.length_a   1.000
_cell.length_b   1.000
_cell.length_c   1.000
_cell.angle_alpha   90.00
_cell.angle_beta   90.00
_cell.angle_gamma   90.00
#
_symmetry.space_group_name_H-M   'P 1'
#
loop_
_entity.id
_entity.type
_entity.pdbx_description
1 polymer ?
#
loop_
_entity_poly.entity_id
_entity_poly.type
_entity_poly.pdbx_seq_one_letter_code
_entity_poly.pdbx_strand_id
1 'polypeptide(L)'
;MYINVWYVAAFSKDLTNEPVKVRMLGADLVLFREMDGTVRCISNVCPHRGSSLAEGCLYKDGTLACPFHGYRFNGQGECTLVPSRRDHEVQVVAPGMRTDAYAVVEKYGAIWVCLGDDPDAASPIFDMPEWDNDNFRFTTNEEIWEADYHTSKFTNLDYVHLPVVHGILFQGNENPIQAPEHHVTATEHGFQSVMQVNSAPSEGVWQEMREKDAKVESIMKYFVAGFTLRGQVEIGGIGSNEFNIFYEFTTPIDEHRTMMRHMFFRNYRMEDDFDTEHTRRNLQNVHQDKALAESQRPKVAPTGPDPNGVYTHDEDKIMLTYWGLMENMRNNGWQIDRSKLQDPDQAVRIIPSPNRKAMPDGWVYEAMPLIHPSAITEPSVSDLHFVDIESIEPTRSKDYGKSEPVVPRDAKSNATMEWEAEALARVEKAPGFIQPMIIKNAEKAAKESGSNLVTLKLLEELQAKQNGGAVPSSDGSAPKPKMVKRKETKGLGMANNKELDGKVVIVTGGTMGIGFGMATRLAKYGAKVVIASRHSDTGEAALTRLTDAVGCDAGYVAYFQMDITREADNENVVKFAVDKYGRLDAIINNAVFPGDFQLLADESLESFEQVMRTNVTGTYLGMRFAIKQFLAQGAETGDNYSIINISSGATRDTGMRMAPYIASKLAVEGLTQAAALEYSRQGIRINTLLFGVFETEKAIQFHDAMPEFRDKNAAKHHVGRFGDPEHDAGEAAAYLISERSTFISGTTMHIDGGMCL
;
A
#
# COMPACT_ATOMS: atom_id res chain seq x y z
N MET A 1 4.85 13.26 -17.45
CA MET A 1 3.47 13.62 -17.86
C MET A 1 3.57 14.32 -19.20
N TYR A 2 2.84 13.82 -20.19
CA TYR A 2 2.91 14.29 -21.58
C TYR A 2 1.49 14.63 -22.06
N ILE A 3 1.36 15.69 -22.84
CA ILE A 3 0.11 16.04 -23.53
C ILE A 3 0.10 15.39 -24.93
N ASN A 4 -1.00 15.53 -25.66
CA ASN A 4 -1.23 14.95 -26.99
C ASN A 4 -1.08 13.42 -26.99
N VAL A 5 -1.61 12.80 -25.93
CA VAL A 5 -1.71 11.35 -25.74
C VAL A 5 -3.14 11.01 -25.35
N TRP A 6 -3.67 9.92 -25.88
CA TRP A 6 -4.94 9.35 -25.44
C TRP A 6 -4.77 8.68 -24.08
N TYR A 7 -5.53 9.10 -23.07
CA TYR A 7 -5.57 8.49 -21.74
C TYR A 7 -6.92 7.83 -21.47
N VAL A 8 -6.93 6.68 -20.81
CA VAL A 8 -8.19 6.11 -20.31
C VAL A 8 -8.58 6.88 -19.05
N ALA A 9 -9.65 7.67 -19.13
CA ALA A 9 -10.12 8.50 -18.03
C ALA A 9 -10.99 7.72 -17.03
N ALA A 10 -11.82 6.81 -17.53
CA ALA A 10 -12.70 5.93 -16.77
C ALA A 10 -13.14 4.74 -17.64
N PHE A 11 -13.68 3.67 -17.05
CA PHE A 11 -14.47 2.73 -17.84
C PHE A 11 -15.85 3.31 -18.15
N SER A 12 -16.37 2.99 -19.34
CA SER A 12 -17.66 3.48 -19.85
C SER A 12 -18.81 3.24 -18.89
N LYS A 13 -18.82 2.06 -18.25
CA LYS A 13 -19.84 1.63 -17.28
C LYS A 13 -19.94 2.51 -16.03
N ASP A 14 -18.86 3.22 -15.68
CA ASP A 14 -18.79 4.04 -14.47
C ASP A 14 -19.29 5.47 -14.71
N LEU A 15 -19.47 5.87 -15.98
CA LEU A 15 -20.10 7.13 -16.34
C LEU A 15 -21.58 6.94 -16.67
N THR A 16 -22.42 7.21 -15.66
CA THR A 16 -23.88 7.18 -15.76
C THR A 16 -24.43 8.49 -16.35
N ASN A 17 -25.56 8.97 -15.84
CA ASN A 17 -26.18 10.25 -16.19
C ASN A 17 -25.70 11.41 -15.29
N GLU A 18 -24.79 11.16 -14.36
CA GLU A 18 -24.22 12.18 -13.48
C GLU A 18 -22.80 12.56 -13.93
N PRO A 19 -22.41 13.85 -13.80
CA PRO A 19 -21.04 14.25 -14.08
C PRO A 19 -20.06 13.62 -13.08
N VAL A 20 -18.91 13.17 -13.57
CA VAL A 20 -17.87 12.52 -12.77
C VAL A 20 -16.60 13.35 -12.79
N LYS A 21 -16.08 13.68 -11.60
CA LYS A 21 -14.77 14.32 -11.46
C LYS A 21 -13.66 13.30 -11.74
N VAL A 22 -12.71 13.66 -12.60
CA VAL A 22 -11.50 12.85 -12.87
C VAL A 22 -10.28 13.75 -12.78
N ARG A 23 -9.18 13.24 -12.23
CA ARG A 23 -7.90 13.97 -12.18
C ARG A 23 -6.87 13.25 -13.03
N MET A 24 -6.30 13.97 -13.99
CA MET A 24 -5.29 13.46 -14.91
C MET A 24 -4.24 14.53 -15.17
N LEU A 25 -2.97 14.14 -15.19
CA LEU A 25 -1.81 15.01 -15.43
C LEU A 25 -1.76 16.26 -14.52
N GLY A 26 -2.26 16.15 -13.28
CA GLY A 26 -2.36 17.26 -12.33
C GLY A 26 -3.53 18.22 -12.56
N ALA A 27 -4.39 17.97 -13.56
CA ALA A 27 -5.58 18.78 -13.85
C ALA A 27 -6.86 18.08 -13.39
N ASP A 28 -7.78 18.87 -12.84
CA ASP A 28 -9.14 18.40 -12.55
C ASP A 28 -10.03 18.57 -13.79
N LEU A 29 -10.72 17.49 -14.15
CA LEU A 29 -11.57 17.35 -15.33
C LEU A 29 -12.94 16.83 -14.91
N VAL A 30 -13.94 17.08 -15.75
CA VAL A 30 -15.29 16.53 -15.57
C VAL A 30 -15.66 15.75 -16.82
N LEU A 31 -16.04 14.49 -16.61
CA LEU A 31 -16.68 13.65 -17.60
C LEU A 31 -18.19 13.75 -17.44
N PHE A 32 -18.92 13.80 -18.53
CA PHE A 32 -20.38 13.75 -18.51
C PHE A 32 -20.91 13.18 -19.82
N ARG A 33 -22.11 12.60 -19.76
CA ARG A 33 -22.78 12.03 -20.92
C ARG A 33 -23.91 12.95 -21.36
N GLU A 34 -23.85 13.45 -22.59
CA GLU A 34 -24.94 14.22 -23.19
C GLU A 34 -26.17 13.33 -23.39
N MET A 35 -27.33 13.95 -23.63
CA MET A 35 -28.61 13.23 -23.76
C MET A 35 -28.65 12.29 -24.97
N ASP A 36 -27.80 12.50 -25.97
CA ASP A 36 -27.65 11.64 -27.14
C ASP A 36 -26.68 10.46 -26.90
N GLY A 37 -26.11 10.36 -25.70
CA GLY A 37 -25.15 9.33 -25.31
C GLY A 37 -23.69 9.72 -25.49
N THR A 38 -23.39 10.86 -26.13
CA THR A 38 -22.03 11.30 -26.39
C THR A 38 -21.31 11.65 -25.09
N VAL A 39 -20.13 11.06 -24.87
CA VAL A 39 -19.29 11.39 -23.72
C VAL A 39 -18.48 12.65 -24.00
N ARG A 40 -18.42 13.54 -23.02
CA ARG A 40 -17.68 14.81 -23.07
C ARG A 40 -16.69 14.90 -21.92
N CYS A 41 -15.59 15.61 -22.17
CA CYS A 41 -14.59 15.94 -21.16
C CYS A 41 -14.23 17.41 -21.28
N ILE A 42 -14.45 18.16 -20.20
CA ILE A 42 -14.05 19.57 -20.10
C ILE A 42 -13.28 19.81 -18.79
N SER A 43 -12.57 20.93 -18.67
CA SER A 43 -11.90 21.28 -17.43
C SER A 43 -12.90 21.54 -16.30
N ASN A 44 -12.62 21.01 -15.11
CA ASN A 44 -13.51 21.04 -13.95
C ASN A 44 -13.41 22.33 -13.13
N VAL A 45 -13.43 23.47 -13.80
CA VAL A 45 -13.35 24.77 -13.14
C VAL A 45 -14.19 25.79 -13.88
N CYS A 46 -15.18 26.35 -13.19
CA CYS A 46 -16.04 27.36 -13.77
C CYS A 46 -15.26 28.67 -13.97
N PRO A 47 -15.20 29.25 -15.19
CA PRO A 47 -14.53 30.52 -15.46
C PRO A 47 -15.21 31.73 -14.78
N HIS A 48 -16.40 31.56 -14.22
CA HIS A 48 -17.06 32.64 -13.47
C HIS A 48 -16.37 32.89 -12.12
N ARG A 49 -16.20 31.86 -11.28
CA ARG A 49 -15.67 31.98 -9.90
C ARG A 49 -14.96 30.73 -9.36
N GLY A 50 -14.47 29.85 -10.24
CA GLY A 50 -13.65 28.71 -9.84
C GLY A 50 -14.39 27.50 -9.28
N SER A 51 -15.72 27.51 -9.20
CA SER A 51 -16.48 26.35 -8.71
C SER A 51 -16.26 25.11 -9.58
N SER A 52 -16.19 23.94 -8.97
CA SER A 52 -16.15 22.66 -9.68
C SER A 52 -17.43 22.47 -10.50
N LEU A 53 -17.27 22.14 -11.77
CA LEU A 53 -18.38 21.80 -12.68
C LEU A 53 -18.89 20.37 -12.45
N ALA A 54 -18.05 19.47 -11.95
CA ALA A 54 -18.41 18.10 -11.59
C ALA A 54 -19.44 18.02 -10.45
N GLU A 55 -19.46 19.03 -9.57
CA GLU A 55 -20.49 19.18 -8.52
C GLU A 55 -21.82 19.74 -9.07
N GLY A 56 -21.89 19.96 -10.39
CA GLY A 56 -23.05 20.47 -11.10
C GLY A 56 -24.06 19.41 -11.49
N CYS A 57 -24.93 19.73 -12.47
CA CYS A 57 -25.89 18.78 -13.01
C CYS A 57 -26.08 18.94 -14.52
N LEU A 58 -26.45 17.85 -15.18
CA LEU A 58 -26.78 17.84 -16.59
C LEU A 58 -28.22 18.28 -16.84
N TYR A 59 -28.40 19.13 -17.83
CA TYR A 59 -29.71 19.55 -18.32
C TYR A 59 -30.13 18.78 -19.56
N LYS A 60 -31.44 18.79 -19.84
CA LYS A 60 -32.05 18.09 -20.99
C LYS A 60 -31.56 18.58 -22.35
N ASP A 61 -30.92 19.75 -22.40
CA ASP A 61 -30.29 20.31 -23.59
C ASP A 61 -28.85 19.81 -23.78
N GLY A 62 -28.39 18.86 -22.96
CA GLY A 62 -27.04 18.29 -23.00
C GLY A 62 -25.97 19.15 -22.34
N THR A 63 -26.34 20.27 -21.71
CA THR A 63 -25.36 21.17 -21.09
C THR A 63 -25.14 20.85 -19.61
N LEU A 64 -23.91 21.06 -19.16
CA LEU A 64 -23.50 20.94 -17.77
C LEU A 64 -23.67 22.30 -17.08
N ALA A 65 -24.48 22.34 -16.02
CA ALA A 65 -24.70 23.54 -15.24
C ALA A 65 -23.75 23.62 -14.03
N CYS A 66 -23.06 24.75 -13.90
CA CYS A 66 -22.26 25.06 -12.72
C CYS A 66 -23.15 25.13 -11.47
N PRO A 67 -22.78 24.49 -10.35
CA PRO A 67 -23.61 24.44 -9.16
C PRO A 67 -23.78 25.78 -8.46
N PHE A 68 -22.91 26.76 -8.72
CA PHE A 68 -22.93 28.02 -8.00
C PHE A 68 -24.01 28.99 -8.55
N HIS A 69 -23.94 29.30 -9.84
CA HIS A 69 -24.83 30.28 -10.47
C HIS A 69 -25.57 29.72 -11.70
N GLY A 70 -25.48 28.41 -11.94
CA GLY A 70 -26.20 27.71 -13.01
C GLY A 70 -25.70 28.00 -14.43
N TYR A 71 -24.54 28.65 -14.60
CA TYR A 71 -23.93 28.86 -15.92
C TYR A 71 -23.85 27.52 -16.66
N ARG A 72 -24.36 27.46 -17.89
CA ARG A 72 -24.42 26.23 -18.67
C ARG A 72 -23.28 26.16 -19.67
N PHE A 73 -22.63 25.01 -19.75
CA PHE A 73 -21.54 24.73 -20.67
C PHE A 73 -21.89 23.52 -21.54
N ASN A 74 -21.66 23.59 -22.85
CA ASN A 74 -21.80 22.43 -23.74
C ASN A 74 -20.54 21.54 -23.71
N GLY A 75 -20.57 20.41 -24.42
CA GLY A 75 -19.43 19.51 -24.57
C GLY A 75 -18.18 20.11 -25.20
N GLN A 76 -18.29 21.26 -25.88
CA GLN A 76 -17.18 22.02 -26.46
C GLN A 76 -16.63 23.08 -25.48
N GLY A 77 -17.16 23.15 -24.26
CA GLY A 77 -16.73 24.07 -23.22
C GLY A 77 -17.23 25.51 -23.39
N GLU A 78 -18.14 25.75 -24.33
CA GLU A 78 -18.75 27.06 -24.57
C GLU A 78 -19.85 27.30 -23.55
N CYS A 79 -19.88 28.49 -22.95
CA CYS A 79 -21.03 28.86 -22.11
C CYS A 79 -22.22 29.23 -23.00
N THR A 80 -23.32 28.48 -22.88
CA THR A 80 -24.52 28.62 -23.71
C THR A 80 -25.64 29.40 -23.02
N LEU A 81 -25.60 29.51 -21.68
CA LEU A 81 -26.62 30.22 -20.91
C LEU A 81 -26.02 30.87 -19.66
N VAL A 82 -26.39 32.14 -19.44
CA VAL A 82 -26.15 32.88 -18.20
C VAL A 82 -27.50 33.08 -17.48
N PRO A 83 -27.84 32.27 -16.46
CA PRO A 83 -29.20 32.24 -15.90
C PRO A 83 -29.64 33.54 -15.22
N SER A 84 -28.71 34.39 -14.81
CA SER A 84 -29.03 35.67 -14.17
C SER A 84 -29.53 36.75 -15.16
N ARG A 85 -29.51 36.47 -16.47
CA ARG A 85 -30.10 37.34 -17.49
C ARG A 85 -31.57 37.00 -17.71
N ARG A 86 -32.36 38.00 -18.12
CA ARG A 86 -33.80 37.79 -18.33
C ARG A 86 -34.04 36.96 -19.59
N ASP A 87 -35.05 36.11 -19.59
CA ASP A 87 -35.35 35.18 -20.71
C ASP A 87 -35.58 35.87 -22.07
N HIS A 88 -35.91 37.16 -22.09
CA HIS A 88 -36.11 37.95 -23.31
C HIS A 88 -34.86 38.75 -23.75
N GLU A 89 -33.77 38.70 -22.99
CA GLU A 89 -32.51 39.36 -23.32
C GLU A 89 -31.62 38.45 -24.17
N VAL A 90 -30.91 39.03 -25.13
CA VAL A 90 -29.90 38.29 -25.90
C VAL A 90 -28.82 37.78 -24.95
N GLN A 91 -28.53 36.47 -25.04
CA GLN A 91 -27.44 35.82 -24.31
C GLN A 91 -26.09 36.27 -24.88
N VAL A 92 -25.62 37.44 -24.45
CA VAL A 92 -24.27 37.91 -24.76
C VAL A 92 -23.31 37.37 -23.72
N VAL A 93 -22.57 36.34 -24.10
CA VAL A 93 -21.57 35.68 -23.26
C VAL A 93 -20.23 36.37 -23.48
N ALA A 94 -19.52 36.70 -22.40
CA ALA A 94 -18.18 37.29 -22.52
C ALA A 94 -17.23 36.26 -23.16
N PRO A 95 -16.31 36.65 -24.07
CA PRO A 95 -15.44 35.70 -24.77
C PRO A 95 -14.68 34.74 -23.84
N GLY A 96 -14.25 35.21 -22.66
CA GLY A 96 -13.54 34.37 -21.67
C GLY A 96 -14.42 33.46 -20.82
N MET A 97 -15.75 33.53 -20.92
CA MET A 97 -16.68 32.63 -20.22
C MET A 97 -16.79 31.30 -20.97
N ARG A 98 -15.70 30.55 -20.97
CA ARG A 98 -15.52 29.26 -21.64
C ARG A 98 -14.52 28.41 -20.85
N THR A 99 -14.59 27.11 -21.06
CA THR A 99 -13.68 26.12 -20.46
C THR A 99 -13.02 25.28 -21.55
N ASP A 100 -11.85 24.74 -21.24
CA ASP A 100 -11.13 23.83 -22.12
C ASP A 100 -11.93 22.53 -22.30
N ALA A 101 -12.12 22.13 -23.56
CA ALA A 101 -12.75 20.86 -23.93
C ALA A 101 -11.76 20.00 -24.72
N TYR A 102 -11.81 18.69 -24.50
CA TYR A 102 -10.84 17.73 -25.01
C TYR A 102 -11.51 16.74 -25.96
N ALA A 103 -10.72 16.17 -26.87
CA ALA A 103 -11.21 15.10 -27.73
C ALA A 103 -11.49 13.85 -26.88
N VAL A 104 -12.66 13.24 -27.09
CA VAL A 104 -13.12 12.06 -26.37
C VAL A 104 -13.53 10.98 -27.35
N VAL A 105 -13.09 9.75 -27.08
CA VAL A 105 -13.50 8.56 -27.81
C VAL A 105 -13.94 7.51 -26.80
N GLU A 106 -15.19 7.07 -26.89
CA GLU A 106 -15.68 5.91 -26.15
C GLU A 106 -15.49 4.66 -27.04
N LYS A 107 -14.45 3.87 -26.74
CA LYS A 107 -14.07 2.68 -27.52
C LYS A 107 -13.65 1.59 -26.55
N TYR A 108 -14.08 0.36 -26.84
CA TYR A 108 -13.71 -0.83 -26.06
C TYR A 108 -14.09 -0.77 -24.57
N GLY A 109 -15.29 -0.26 -24.26
CA GLY A 109 -15.76 -0.13 -22.88
C GLY A 109 -14.97 0.86 -22.02
N ALA A 110 -14.09 1.66 -22.62
CA ALA A 110 -13.30 2.68 -21.96
C ALA A 110 -13.58 4.07 -22.56
N ILE A 111 -13.48 5.09 -21.72
CA ILE A 111 -13.56 6.50 -22.13
C ILE A 111 -12.14 7.01 -22.28
N TRP A 112 -11.73 7.22 -23.52
CA TRP A 112 -10.43 7.76 -23.89
C TRP A 112 -10.52 9.27 -24.06
N VAL A 113 -9.60 9.99 -23.46
CA VAL A 113 -9.50 11.45 -23.56
C VAL A 113 -8.11 11.82 -24.07
N CYS A 114 -8.03 12.55 -25.17
CA CYS A 114 -6.77 13.12 -25.63
C CYS A 114 -6.52 14.45 -24.90
N LEU A 115 -5.60 14.43 -23.95
CA LEU A 115 -5.27 15.62 -23.17
C LEU A 115 -4.17 16.40 -23.88
N GLY A 116 -4.55 17.48 -24.56
CA GLY A 116 -3.63 18.33 -25.31
C GLY A 116 -4.36 19.10 -26.41
N ASP A 117 -3.60 19.86 -27.19
CA ASP A 117 -4.12 20.75 -28.22
C ASP A 117 -4.00 20.18 -29.65
N ASP A 118 -3.45 18.97 -29.79
CA ASP A 118 -3.23 18.29 -31.06
C ASP A 118 -3.66 16.81 -31.02
N PRO A 119 -4.97 16.53 -30.95
CA PRO A 119 -5.45 15.15 -30.90
C PRO A 119 -5.14 14.36 -32.18
N ASP A 120 -4.95 15.04 -33.32
CA ASP A 120 -4.62 14.42 -34.60
C ASP A 120 -3.15 13.96 -34.67
N ALA A 121 -2.26 14.60 -33.90
CA ALA A 121 -0.87 14.19 -33.77
C ALA A 121 -0.66 13.03 -32.78
N ALA A 122 -1.65 12.74 -31.92
CA ALA A 122 -1.55 11.69 -30.92
C ALA A 122 -1.53 10.31 -31.58
N SER A 123 -0.67 9.40 -31.08
CA SER A 123 -0.69 7.99 -31.50
C SER A 123 -2.11 7.41 -31.37
N PRO A 124 -2.64 6.72 -32.39
CA PRO A 124 -4.02 6.26 -32.40
C PRO A 124 -4.28 5.23 -31.31
N ILE A 125 -5.54 5.15 -30.87
CA ILE A 125 -6.01 4.05 -30.01
C ILE A 125 -5.91 2.76 -30.83
N PHE A 126 -5.00 1.89 -30.42
CA PHE A 126 -4.75 0.59 -31.04
C PHE A 126 -6.01 -0.27 -31.11
N ASP A 127 -5.99 -1.31 -31.94
CA ASP A 127 -7.09 -2.27 -32.00
C ASP A 127 -6.98 -3.34 -30.92
N MET A 128 -8.12 -3.65 -30.31
CA MET A 128 -8.25 -4.69 -29.29
C MET A 128 -9.14 -5.82 -29.83
N PRO A 129 -8.57 -6.76 -30.60
CA PRO A 129 -9.35 -7.78 -31.31
C PRO A 129 -10.11 -8.72 -30.37
N GLU A 130 -9.67 -8.86 -29.12
CA GLU A 130 -10.36 -9.69 -28.12
C GLU A 130 -11.68 -9.09 -27.64
N TRP A 131 -11.91 -7.79 -27.82
CA TRP A 131 -13.13 -7.11 -27.36
C TRP A 131 -14.38 -7.55 -28.10
N ASP A 132 -14.28 -7.66 -29.43
CA ASP A 132 -15.40 -8.02 -30.32
C ASP A 132 -15.44 -9.53 -30.64
N ASN A 133 -14.70 -10.34 -29.88
CA ASN A 133 -14.59 -11.78 -30.11
C ASN A 133 -15.28 -12.56 -28.99
N ASP A 134 -16.42 -13.18 -29.30
CA ASP A 134 -17.22 -13.96 -28.36
C ASP A 134 -16.47 -15.18 -27.77
N ASN A 135 -15.33 -15.59 -28.36
CA ASN A 135 -14.48 -16.62 -27.77
C ASN A 135 -13.65 -16.10 -26.59
N PHE A 136 -13.62 -14.80 -26.35
CA PHE A 136 -12.94 -14.18 -25.23
C PHE A 136 -13.94 -13.65 -24.21
N ARG A 137 -13.53 -13.76 -22.96
CA ARG A 137 -14.19 -13.17 -21.80
C ARG A 137 -13.19 -12.33 -21.05
N PHE A 138 -13.66 -11.26 -20.42
CA PHE A 138 -12.80 -10.37 -19.68
C PHE A 138 -13.36 -9.90 -18.35
N THR A 139 -12.45 -9.48 -17.48
CA THR A 139 -12.73 -8.74 -16.25
C THR A 139 -11.96 -7.42 -16.23
N THR A 140 -12.39 -6.49 -15.38
CA THR A 140 -11.79 -5.15 -15.25
C THR A 140 -11.35 -4.88 -13.82
N ASN A 141 -10.23 -4.18 -13.63
CA ASN A 141 -9.76 -3.70 -12.34
C ASN A 141 -9.29 -2.23 -12.44
N GLU A 142 -9.38 -1.47 -11.34
CA GLU A 142 -8.81 -0.13 -11.21
C GLU A 142 -8.17 0.05 -9.84
N GLU A 143 -7.00 0.67 -9.80
CA GLU A 143 -6.31 0.99 -8.55
C GLU A 143 -5.36 2.18 -8.70
N ILE A 144 -5.19 2.93 -7.62
CA ILE A 144 -4.19 4.00 -7.55
C ILE A 144 -2.89 3.41 -7.02
N TRP A 145 -1.79 3.73 -7.68
CA TRP A 145 -0.42 3.48 -7.22
C TRP A 145 0.18 4.79 -6.71
N GLU A 146 0.74 4.77 -5.50
CA GLU A 146 1.47 5.89 -4.88
C GLU A 146 2.90 5.99 -5.42
N ALA A 147 3.01 6.04 -6.75
CA ALA A 147 4.24 6.10 -7.53
C ALA A 147 4.10 7.02 -8.76
N ASP A 148 5.21 7.63 -9.19
CA ASP A 148 5.30 8.32 -10.47
C ASP A 148 5.10 7.30 -11.61
N TYR A 149 4.41 7.71 -12.66
CA TYR A 149 4.00 6.79 -13.72
C TYR A 149 5.18 6.14 -14.47
N HIS A 150 6.36 6.79 -14.53
CA HIS A 150 7.56 6.15 -15.08
C HIS A 150 8.03 5.03 -14.16
N THR A 151 8.08 5.26 -12.84
CA THR A 151 8.44 4.21 -11.87
C THR A 151 7.45 3.04 -11.90
N SER A 152 6.16 3.33 -12.13
CA SER A 152 5.18 2.27 -12.42
C SER A 152 5.59 1.51 -13.68
N LYS A 153 5.85 2.20 -14.80
CA LYS A 153 6.22 1.53 -16.05
C LYS A 153 7.50 0.72 -15.99
N PHE A 154 8.47 1.12 -15.17
CA PHE A 154 9.71 0.35 -14.98
C PHE A 154 9.44 -1.03 -14.41
N THR A 155 8.44 -1.18 -13.55
CA THR A 155 8.09 -2.49 -12.99
C THR A 155 7.19 -3.30 -13.91
N ASN A 156 6.50 -2.68 -14.88
CA ASN A 156 5.52 -3.39 -15.74
C ASN A 156 6.15 -3.83 -17.08
N LEU A 157 7.12 -3.07 -17.60
CA LEU A 157 7.74 -3.30 -18.90
C LEU A 157 8.99 -4.19 -18.85
N ASP A 158 9.50 -4.48 -17.67
CA ASP A 158 10.73 -5.26 -17.50
C ASP A 158 10.43 -6.77 -17.41
N TYR A 159 11.25 -7.58 -18.11
CA TYR A 159 11.20 -9.03 -17.95
C TYR A 159 12.22 -9.53 -16.92
N VAL A 160 13.26 -8.76 -16.65
CA VAL A 160 14.41 -9.17 -15.85
C VAL A 160 14.00 -9.36 -14.39
N HIS A 161 12.99 -8.64 -13.91
CA HIS A 161 12.47 -8.82 -12.56
C HIS A 161 11.53 -10.02 -12.41
N LEU A 162 11.05 -10.65 -13.50
CA LEU A 162 10.09 -11.76 -13.41
C LEU A 162 10.54 -12.91 -12.49
N PRO A 163 11.79 -13.41 -12.56
CA PRO A 163 12.27 -14.47 -11.68
C PRO A 163 12.38 -14.02 -10.22
N VAL A 164 12.65 -12.74 -9.99
CA VAL A 164 12.95 -12.17 -8.67
C VAL A 164 11.69 -11.74 -7.92
N VAL A 165 10.75 -11.12 -8.62
CA VAL A 165 9.56 -10.51 -8.06
C VAL A 165 8.38 -11.47 -8.09
N HIS A 166 8.17 -12.14 -9.23
CA HIS A 166 7.04 -13.04 -9.42
C HIS A 166 7.40 -14.53 -9.25
N GLY A 167 8.68 -14.84 -9.10
CA GLY A 167 9.17 -16.23 -9.03
C GLY A 167 8.99 -16.99 -10.36
N ILE A 168 8.84 -16.28 -11.47
CA ILE A 168 8.68 -16.86 -12.80
C ILE A 168 10.07 -17.05 -13.41
N LEU A 169 10.60 -18.28 -13.29
CA LEU A 169 11.95 -18.62 -13.75
C LEU A 169 12.00 -18.88 -15.25
N PHE A 170 13.13 -18.54 -15.88
CA PHE A 170 13.42 -18.83 -17.28
C PHE A 170 14.01 -20.24 -17.42
N GLN A 171 13.14 -21.25 -17.43
CA GLN A 171 13.60 -22.64 -17.44
C GLN A 171 14.35 -22.99 -18.73
N GLY A 172 15.40 -23.80 -18.60
CA GLY A 172 16.24 -24.24 -19.71
C GLY A 172 17.42 -23.31 -20.05
N ASN A 173 17.52 -22.14 -19.41
CA ASN A 173 18.73 -21.31 -19.45
C ASN A 173 19.78 -21.85 -18.47
N GLU A 174 21.08 -21.68 -18.79
CA GLU A 174 22.18 -22.01 -17.85
C GLU A 174 22.03 -21.23 -16.54
N ASN A 175 21.66 -19.95 -16.65
CA ASN A 175 21.24 -19.12 -15.54
C ASN A 175 19.73 -18.86 -15.61
N PRO A 176 18.89 -19.50 -14.77
CA PRO A 176 17.43 -19.42 -14.86
C PRO A 176 16.83 -18.08 -14.39
N ILE A 177 17.67 -17.13 -13.94
CA ILE A 177 17.28 -15.74 -13.70
C ILE A 177 17.72 -14.78 -14.79
N GLN A 178 18.58 -15.23 -15.69
CA GLN A 178 19.01 -14.41 -16.80
C GLN A 178 17.88 -14.35 -17.81
N ALA A 179 17.42 -13.13 -18.09
CA ALA A 179 16.45 -12.89 -19.14
C ALA A 179 16.93 -13.56 -20.44
N PRO A 180 16.08 -14.35 -21.11
CA PRO A 180 16.42 -14.92 -22.39
C PRO A 180 16.67 -13.80 -23.40
N GLU A 181 17.36 -14.15 -24.48
CA GLU A 181 17.46 -13.24 -25.63
C GLU A 181 16.04 -12.88 -26.10
N HIS A 182 15.76 -11.58 -26.11
CA HIS A 182 14.48 -11.04 -26.55
C HIS A 182 14.75 -9.94 -27.57
N HIS A 183 13.90 -9.90 -28.59
CA HIS A 183 13.99 -8.92 -29.65
C HIS A 183 12.94 -7.84 -29.45
N VAL A 184 13.38 -6.59 -29.36
CA VAL A 184 12.50 -5.42 -29.29
C VAL A 184 12.43 -4.80 -30.67
N THR A 185 11.22 -4.71 -31.21
CA THR A 185 10.96 -4.01 -32.47
C THR A 185 10.15 -2.75 -32.16
N ALA A 186 10.79 -1.59 -32.32
CA ALA A 186 10.18 -0.29 -32.11
C ALA A 186 9.36 0.17 -33.32
N THR A 187 8.29 0.90 -33.06
CA THR A 187 7.42 1.51 -34.07
C THR A 187 7.11 2.95 -33.71
N GLU A 188 6.45 3.67 -34.63
CA GLU A 188 6.05 5.06 -34.41
C GLU A 188 5.12 5.21 -33.19
N HIS A 189 4.27 4.20 -32.93
CA HIS A 189 3.23 4.27 -31.90
C HIS A 189 3.52 3.41 -30.67
N GLY A 190 4.70 2.80 -30.58
CA GLY A 190 5.01 1.85 -29.51
C GLY A 190 6.18 0.92 -29.81
N PHE A 191 6.11 -0.29 -29.26
CA PHE A 191 7.05 -1.37 -29.58
C PHE A 191 6.46 -2.74 -29.27
N GLN A 192 7.06 -3.78 -29.82
CA GLN A 192 6.79 -5.17 -29.47
C GLN A 192 8.06 -5.85 -28.97
N SER A 193 7.92 -6.69 -27.96
CA SER A 193 8.94 -7.66 -27.57
C SER A 193 8.36 -9.06 -27.56
N VAL A 194 9.09 -10.02 -28.11
CA VAL A 194 8.72 -11.44 -28.09
C VAL A 194 9.77 -12.19 -27.29
N MET A 195 9.29 -13.04 -26.39
CA MET A 195 10.11 -13.90 -25.56
C MET A 195 9.55 -15.32 -25.59
N GLN A 196 10.40 -16.30 -25.88
CA GLN A 196 10.05 -17.71 -25.76
C GLN A 196 10.84 -18.33 -24.63
N VAL A 197 10.14 -18.99 -23.71
CA VAL A 197 10.74 -19.63 -22.53
C VAL A 197 10.18 -21.01 -22.35
N ASN A 198 10.99 -21.94 -21.84
CA ASN A 198 10.41 -23.17 -21.32
C ASN A 198 9.69 -22.81 -20.03
N SER A 199 8.42 -23.22 -19.93
CA SER A 199 7.64 -22.90 -18.75
C SER A 199 7.79 -23.98 -17.70
N ALA A 200 7.74 -23.58 -16.43
CA ALA A 200 7.37 -24.49 -15.36
C ALA A 200 6.00 -25.13 -15.65
N PRO A 201 5.77 -26.39 -15.26
CA PRO A 201 4.43 -26.99 -15.32
C PRO A 201 3.47 -26.19 -14.44
N SER A 202 2.23 -26.06 -14.89
CA SER A 202 1.13 -25.47 -14.10
C SER A 202 0.76 -26.39 -12.92
N GLU A 203 0.27 -25.82 -11.83
CA GLU A 203 -0.08 -26.56 -10.61
C GLU A 203 -1.51 -26.22 -10.14
N GLY A 204 -2.09 -27.02 -9.23
CA GLY A 204 -3.47 -26.83 -8.78
C GLY A 204 -4.53 -27.05 -9.88
N VAL A 205 -5.63 -26.29 -9.87
CA VAL A 205 -6.68 -26.27 -10.93
C VAL A 205 -6.14 -26.03 -12.34
N TRP A 206 -4.88 -25.62 -12.48
CA TRP A 206 -4.20 -25.33 -13.73
C TRP A 206 -3.32 -26.48 -14.23
N GLN A 207 -3.16 -27.54 -13.44
CA GLN A 207 -2.28 -28.68 -13.77
C GLN A 207 -2.66 -29.38 -15.07
N GLU A 208 -3.95 -29.35 -15.44
CA GLU A 208 -4.44 -29.92 -16.70
C GLU A 208 -4.27 -28.99 -17.91
N MET A 209 -3.93 -27.71 -17.72
CA MET A 209 -3.81 -26.76 -18.83
C MET A 209 -2.46 -26.82 -19.54
N ARG A 210 -1.37 -27.09 -18.83
CA ARG A 210 -0.01 -26.98 -19.39
C ARG A 210 0.70 -28.33 -19.33
N GLU A 211 1.05 -28.84 -20.51
CA GLU A 211 1.89 -30.04 -20.61
C GLU A 211 3.26 -29.81 -19.95
N LYS A 212 3.82 -30.89 -19.39
CA LYS A 212 5.16 -30.87 -18.83
C LYS A 212 6.18 -30.57 -19.94
N ASP A 213 7.10 -29.64 -19.67
CA ASP A 213 8.14 -29.18 -20.60
C ASP A 213 7.63 -28.39 -21.82
N ALA A 214 6.39 -27.88 -21.76
CA ALA A 214 5.84 -27.01 -22.80
C ALA A 214 6.62 -25.69 -22.92
N LYS A 215 6.89 -25.28 -24.16
CA LYS A 215 7.36 -23.92 -24.46
C LYS A 215 6.19 -22.96 -24.43
N VAL A 216 6.41 -21.78 -23.84
CA VAL A 216 5.43 -20.70 -23.80
C VAL A 216 6.03 -19.50 -24.52
N GLU A 217 5.21 -18.91 -25.38
CA GLU A 217 5.50 -17.63 -26.00
C GLU A 217 4.80 -16.52 -25.21
N SER A 218 5.58 -15.53 -24.81
CA SER A 218 5.10 -14.28 -24.24
C SER A 218 5.34 -13.17 -25.26
N ILE A 219 4.26 -12.50 -25.64
CA ILE A 219 4.30 -11.33 -26.52
C ILE A 219 3.90 -10.13 -25.67
N MET A 220 4.82 -9.19 -25.52
CA MET A 220 4.53 -7.89 -24.96
C MET A 220 4.44 -6.87 -26.08
N LYS A 221 3.39 -6.06 -26.06
CA LYS A 221 3.26 -4.86 -26.87
C LYS A 221 3.12 -3.68 -25.93
N TYR A 222 3.77 -2.58 -26.29
CA TYR A 222 3.59 -1.30 -25.64
C TYR A 222 3.01 -0.33 -26.65
N PHE A 223 2.00 0.43 -26.25
CA PHE A 223 1.39 1.47 -27.07
C PHE A 223 1.51 2.82 -26.35
N VAL A 224 1.84 3.87 -27.08
CA VAL A 224 1.85 5.23 -26.54
C VAL A 224 0.44 5.64 -26.08
N ALA A 225 -0.60 5.25 -26.82
CA ALA A 225 -1.98 5.42 -26.39
C ALA A 225 -2.23 4.68 -25.06
N GLY A 226 -2.67 5.41 -24.05
CA GLY A 226 -2.90 4.95 -22.68
C GLY A 226 -1.63 4.56 -21.92
N PHE A 227 -0.45 4.79 -22.53
CA PHE A 227 0.80 4.14 -22.13
C PHE A 227 0.59 2.64 -21.87
N THR A 228 -0.13 2.01 -22.80
CA THR A 228 -0.74 0.71 -22.58
C THR A 228 0.28 -0.40 -22.72
N LEU A 229 0.38 -1.23 -21.69
CA LEU A 229 1.05 -2.52 -21.77
C LEU A 229 0.01 -3.59 -22.16
N ARG A 230 0.24 -4.29 -23.26
CA ARG A 230 -0.50 -5.49 -23.63
C ARG A 230 0.41 -6.71 -23.51
N GLY A 231 0.13 -7.59 -22.56
CA GLY A 231 0.77 -8.90 -22.46
C GLY A 231 -0.13 -9.99 -23.00
N GLN A 232 0.44 -10.92 -23.76
CA GLN A 232 -0.22 -12.12 -24.24
C GLN A 232 0.63 -13.33 -23.90
N VAL A 233 0.02 -14.31 -23.23
CA VAL A 233 0.67 -15.56 -22.84
C VAL A 233 -0.22 -16.72 -23.26
N GLU A 234 0.36 -17.65 -24.03
CA GLU A 234 -0.30 -18.89 -24.38
C GLU A 234 -0.20 -19.88 -23.19
N ILE A 235 -1.32 -20.08 -22.49
CA ILE A 235 -1.32 -20.78 -21.20
C ILE A 235 -1.06 -22.27 -21.38
N GLY A 236 -1.64 -22.92 -22.38
CA GLY A 236 -1.43 -24.36 -22.63
C GLY A 236 -0.10 -24.70 -23.32
N GLY A 237 0.72 -23.70 -23.63
CA GLY A 237 1.94 -23.85 -24.40
C GLY A 237 1.72 -23.65 -25.90
N ILE A 238 2.82 -23.53 -26.64
CA ILE A 238 2.82 -23.15 -28.05
C ILE A 238 1.98 -24.13 -28.90
N GLY A 239 0.87 -23.63 -29.45
CA GLY A 239 -0.08 -24.39 -30.27
C GLY A 239 -1.33 -24.88 -29.54
N SER A 240 -1.50 -24.57 -28.25
CA SER A 240 -2.74 -24.83 -27.49
C SER A 240 -3.89 -23.92 -27.90
N ASN A 241 -3.59 -22.71 -28.41
CA ASN A 241 -4.57 -21.67 -28.74
C ASN A 241 -5.38 -21.18 -27.53
N GLU A 242 -4.88 -21.40 -26.30
CA GLU A 242 -5.46 -20.91 -25.05
C GLU A 242 -4.63 -19.72 -24.55
N PHE A 243 -5.22 -18.53 -24.46
CA PHE A 243 -4.52 -17.28 -24.17
C PHE A 243 -5.05 -16.60 -22.91
N ASN A 244 -4.11 -16.14 -22.08
CA ASN A 244 -4.35 -15.08 -21.10
C ASN A 244 -3.76 -13.79 -21.66
N ILE A 245 -4.59 -12.78 -21.83
CA ILE A 245 -4.21 -11.50 -22.42
C ILE A 245 -4.58 -10.42 -21.42
N PHE A 246 -3.70 -9.46 -21.19
CA PHE A 246 -3.99 -8.34 -20.30
C PHE A 246 -3.64 -7.04 -20.97
N TYR A 247 -4.50 -6.04 -20.79
CA TYR A 247 -4.25 -4.65 -21.13
C TYR A 247 -4.15 -3.87 -19.84
N GLU A 248 -3.06 -3.15 -19.66
CA GLU A 248 -2.83 -2.26 -18.55
C GLU A 248 -2.72 -0.82 -19.06
N PHE A 249 -3.69 0.01 -18.70
CA PHE A 249 -3.71 1.43 -19.01
C PHE A 249 -3.14 2.22 -17.83
N THR A 250 -2.28 3.20 -18.13
CA THR A 250 -1.58 3.98 -17.11
C THR A 250 -1.82 5.45 -17.33
N THR A 251 -2.52 6.06 -16.37
CA THR A 251 -2.90 7.46 -16.42
C THR A 251 -2.30 8.18 -15.22
N PRO A 252 -1.29 9.06 -15.41
CA PRO A 252 -0.74 9.84 -14.32
C PRO A 252 -1.83 10.73 -13.70
N ILE A 253 -2.02 10.66 -12.38
CA ILE A 253 -2.94 11.54 -11.66
C ILE A 253 -2.23 12.86 -11.36
N ASP A 254 -1.01 12.76 -10.84
CA ASP A 254 -0.08 13.85 -10.53
C ASP A 254 1.37 13.33 -10.51
N GLU A 255 2.31 14.10 -9.97
CA GLU A 255 3.74 13.74 -9.90
C GLU A 255 4.08 12.59 -8.93
N HIS A 256 3.12 12.15 -8.11
CA HIS A 256 3.32 11.14 -7.08
C HIS A 256 2.36 9.96 -7.18
N ARG A 257 1.28 10.09 -7.95
CA ARG A 257 0.21 9.11 -8.04
C ARG A 257 -0.16 8.80 -9.47
N THR A 258 -0.45 7.53 -9.71
CA THR A 258 -0.79 7.00 -11.03
C THR A 258 -2.02 6.11 -10.92
N MET A 259 -3.01 6.33 -11.78
CA MET A 259 -4.16 5.45 -11.93
C MET A 259 -3.80 4.31 -12.88
N MET A 260 -3.90 3.08 -12.38
CA MET A 260 -3.70 1.84 -13.13
C MET A 260 -5.05 1.20 -13.37
N ARG A 261 -5.32 0.85 -14.63
CA ARG A 261 -6.55 0.16 -15.03
C ARG A 261 -6.21 -1.08 -15.82
N HIS A 262 -6.88 -2.17 -15.53
CA HIS A 262 -6.61 -3.45 -16.18
C HIS A 262 -7.85 -4.02 -16.84
N MET A 263 -7.65 -4.63 -18.00
CA MET A 263 -8.59 -5.55 -18.63
C MET A 263 -7.91 -6.90 -18.82
N PHE A 264 -8.41 -7.93 -18.14
CA PHE A 264 -7.87 -9.29 -18.23
C PHE A 264 -8.78 -10.14 -19.10
N PHE A 265 -8.30 -10.54 -20.28
CA PHE A 265 -8.98 -11.40 -21.23
C PHE A 265 -8.51 -12.85 -21.12
N ARG A 266 -9.42 -13.79 -21.38
CA ARG A 266 -9.15 -15.21 -21.52
C ARG A 266 -10.10 -15.86 -22.53
N ASN A 267 -9.64 -16.89 -23.22
CA ASN A 267 -10.48 -17.74 -24.10
C ASN A 267 -10.57 -19.20 -23.63
N TYR A 268 -10.12 -19.46 -22.41
CA TYR A 268 -10.21 -20.76 -21.73
C TYR A 268 -11.07 -20.59 -20.48
N ARG A 269 -11.62 -21.70 -19.96
CA ARG A 269 -12.46 -21.75 -18.74
C ARG A 269 -13.51 -20.64 -18.72
N MET A 270 -14.42 -20.72 -19.68
CA MET A 270 -15.37 -19.67 -20.01
C MET A 270 -16.53 -19.53 -19.00
N GLU A 271 -16.54 -20.35 -17.96
CA GLU A 271 -17.55 -20.34 -16.90
C GLU A 271 -17.52 -19.03 -16.10
N ASP A 272 -18.70 -18.54 -15.67
CA ASP A 272 -18.85 -17.27 -14.94
C ASP A 272 -18.14 -17.28 -13.58
N ASP A 273 -18.18 -18.42 -12.88
CA ASP A 273 -17.60 -18.58 -11.54
C ASP A 273 -16.07 -18.56 -11.56
N PHE A 274 -15.46 -18.66 -12.73
CA PHE A 274 -14.01 -18.62 -12.92
C PHE A 274 -13.42 -17.21 -12.99
N ASP A 275 -14.25 -16.18 -13.21
CA ASP A 275 -13.80 -14.78 -13.31
C ASP A 275 -13.08 -14.28 -12.06
N THR A 276 -13.55 -14.69 -10.89
CA THR A 276 -12.96 -14.30 -9.61
C THR A 276 -11.54 -14.83 -9.50
N GLU A 277 -11.33 -16.10 -9.86
CA GLU A 277 -10.02 -16.74 -9.79
C GLU A 277 -9.06 -16.20 -10.86
N HIS A 278 -9.55 -16.00 -12.08
CA HIS A 278 -8.76 -15.40 -13.17
C HIS A 278 -8.30 -13.98 -12.84
N THR A 279 -9.19 -13.15 -12.30
CA THR A 279 -8.87 -11.79 -11.88
C THR A 279 -7.85 -11.80 -10.73
N ARG A 280 -8.10 -12.63 -9.70
CA ARG A 280 -7.21 -12.77 -8.55
C ARG A 280 -5.79 -13.16 -8.96
N ARG A 281 -5.63 -14.12 -9.88
CA ARG A 281 -4.33 -14.56 -10.39
C ARG A 281 -3.58 -13.45 -11.13
N ASN A 282 -4.25 -12.70 -11.99
CA ASN A 282 -3.59 -11.60 -12.70
C ASN A 282 -3.19 -10.47 -11.73
N LEU A 283 -4.06 -10.11 -10.77
CA LEU A 283 -3.76 -9.08 -9.78
C LEU A 283 -2.62 -9.43 -8.82
N GLN A 284 -2.30 -10.71 -8.66
CA GLN A 284 -1.15 -11.12 -7.84
C GLN A 284 0.16 -10.48 -8.33
N ASN A 285 0.45 -10.56 -9.62
CA ASN A 285 1.66 -9.97 -10.19
C ASN A 285 1.61 -8.44 -10.12
N VAL A 286 0.44 -7.86 -10.46
CA VAL A 286 0.19 -6.41 -10.41
C VAL A 286 0.49 -5.85 -9.02
N HIS A 287 0.03 -6.50 -7.94
CA HIS A 287 0.28 -6.03 -6.58
C HIS A 287 1.75 -6.21 -6.15
N GLN A 288 2.46 -7.21 -6.66
CA GLN A 288 3.92 -7.32 -6.43
C GLN A 288 4.68 -6.16 -7.09
N ASP A 289 4.26 -5.76 -8.28
CA ASP A 289 4.85 -4.63 -9.01
C ASP A 289 4.49 -3.29 -8.36
N LYS A 290 3.25 -3.14 -7.89
CA LYS A 290 2.78 -1.98 -7.14
C LYS A 290 3.66 -1.73 -5.92
N ALA A 291 3.79 -2.76 -5.09
CA ALA A 291 4.62 -2.76 -3.91
C ALA A 291 6.05 -2.27 -4.21
N LEU A 292 6.62 -2.70 -5.34
CA LEU A 292 7.96 -2.28 -5.75
C LEU A 292 7.96 -0.81 -6.18
N ALA A 293 7.08 -0.42 -7.11
CA ALA A 293 6.97 0.94 -7.63
C ALA A 293 6.78 1.97 -6.51
N GLU A 294 5.89 1.72 -5.54
CA GLU A 294 5.66 2.63 -4.41
C GLU A 294 6.87 2.73 -3.46
N SER A 295 7.73 1.74 -3.43
CA SER A 295 8.95 1.76 -2.62
C SER A 295 10.14 2.45 -3.30
N GLN A 296 10.12 2.61 -4.62
CA GLN A 296 11.23 3.20 -5.38
C GLN A 296 11.51 4.66 -4.96
N ARG A 297 12.78 5.05 -5.02
CA ARG A 297 13.26 6.40 -4.71
C ARG A 297 14.27 6.85 -5.77
N PRO A 298 14.29 8.14 -6.16
CA PRO A 298 13.39 9.22 -5.73
C PRO A 298 11.92 8.98 -6.14
N LYS A 299 10.97 9.56 -5.39
CA LYS A 299 9.52 9.40 -5.66
C LYS A 299 9.08 10.01 -6.99
N VAL A 300 9.79 11.04 -7.44
CA VAL A 300 9.65 11.61 -8.77
C VAL A 300 10.69 10.95 -9.65
N ALA A 301 10.24 10.30 -10.72
CA ALA A 301 11.14 9.62 -11.63
C ALA A 301 12.02 10.61 -12.41
N PRO A 302 13.19 10.15 -12.90
CA PRO A 302 13.99 10.90 -13.86
C PRO A 302 13.15 11.36 -15.05
N THR A 303 13.56 12.44 -15.70
CA THR A 303 12.90 12.90 -16.92
C THR A 303 13.50 12.22 -18.17
N GLY A 304 14.65 11.58 -18.10
CA GLY A 304 15.26 10.90 -19.24
C GLY A 304 15.99 9.64 -18.82
N PRO A 305 16.65 8.96 -19.78
CA PRO A 305 17.56 7.87 -19.44
C PRO A 305 18.63 8.36 -18.46
N ASP A 306 19.15 7.45 -17.63
CA ASP A 306 20.18 7.79 -16.64
C ASP A 306 21.41 8.41 -17.34
N PRO A 307 21.79 9.66 -16.97
CA PRO A 307 22.90 10.35 -17.61
C PRO A 307 24.27 9.69 -17.34
N ASN A 308 24.35 8.78 -16.37
CA ASN A 308 25.58 8.10 -16.00
C ASN A 308 25.77 6.75 -16.69
N GLY A 309 24.83 6.33 -17.55
CA GLY A 309 24.92 5.07 -18.27
C GLY A 309 24.83 3.84 -17.36
N VAL A 310 23.95 3.87 -16.35
CA VAL A 310 23.59 2.66 -15.58
C VAL A 310 22.76 1.70 -16.43
N TYR A 311 21.95 2.22 -17.36
CA TYR A 311 21.16 1.42 -18.32
C TYR A 311 21.98 1.15 -19.59
N THR A 312 22.87 0.17 -19.58
CA THR A 312 23.82 -0.05 -20.69
C THR A 312 23.90 -1.48 -21.22
N HIS A 313 23.09 -2.38 -20.68
CA HIS A 313 23.17 -3.80 -21.03
C HIS A 313 21.95 -4.30 -21.80
N ASP A 314 22.13 -5.47 -22.42
CA ASP A 314 21.09 -6.12 -23.23
C ASP A 314 19.79 -6.38 -22.45
N GLU A 315 19.87 -6.50 -21.12
CA GLU A 315 18.71 -6.64 -20.24
C GLU A 315 17.76 -5.42 -20.25
N ASP A 316 18.25 -4.20 -20.50
CA ASP A 316 17.45 -2.97 -20.42
C ASP A 316 16.92 -2.49 -21.80
N LYS A 317 16.98 -3.30 -22.85
CA LYS A 317 16.61 -2.90 -24.23
C LYS A 317 15.18 -2.34 -24.34
N ILE A 318 14.25 -2.94 -23.61
CA ILE A 318 12.86 -2.45 -23.54
C ILE A 318 12.82 -1.06 -22.92
N MET A 319 13.56 -0.86 -21.83
CA MET A 319 13.62 0.41 -21.12
C MET A 319 14.27 1.52 -21.94
N LEU A 320 15.34 1.21 -22.68
CA LEU A 320 15.97 2.13 -23.61
C LEU A 320 15.01 2.53 -24.75
N THR A 321 14.27 1.56 -25.30
CA THR A 321 13.27 1.82 -26.35
C THR A 321 12.12 2.70 -25.83
N TYR A 322 11.62 2.42 -24.62
CA TYR A 322 10.64 3.26 -23.92
C TYR A 322 11.14 4.70 -23.77
N TRP A 323 12.38 4.89 -23.32
CA TRP A 323 12.95 6.23 -23.17
C TRP A 323 13.09 6.98 -24.50
N GLY A 324 13.41 6.29 -25.59
CA GLY A 324 13.41 6.89 -26.94
C GLY A 324 12.03 7.43 -27.34
N LEU A 325 10.94 6.71 -27.03
CA LEU A 325 9.57 7.20 -27.25
C LEU A 325 9.25 8.44 -26.40
N MET A 326 9.65 8.43 -25.12
CA MET A 326 9.47 9.58 -24.22
C MET A 326 10.26 10.81 -24.70
N GLU A 327 11.48 10.60 -25.19
CA GLU A 327 12.33 11.66 -25.75
C GLU A 327 11.72 12.26 -27.02
N ASN A 328 11.15 11.45 -27.92
CA ASN A 328 10.45 11.94 -29.10
C ASN A 328 9.28 12.88 -28.71
N MET A 329 8.43 12.46 -27.76
CA MET A 329 7.35 13.32 -27.27
C MET A 329 7.87 14.60 -26.59
N ARG A 330 8.99 14.53 -25.85
CA ARG A 330 9.65 15.74 -25.32
C ARG A 330 10.08 16.66 -26.45
N ASN A 331 10.69 16.13 -27.51
CA ASN A 331 11.19 16.91 -28.64
C ASN A 331 10.05 17.58 -29.42
N ASN A 332 8.85 16.99 -29.39
CA ASN A 332 7.62 17.61 -29.89
C ASN A 332 7.05 18.70 -28.95
N GLY A 333 7.70 18.96 -27.81
CA GLY A 333 7.26 19.94 -26.82
C GLY A 333 6.07 19.51 -25.97
N TRP A 334 5.78 18.20 -25.91
CA TRP A 334 4.56 17.70 -25.26
C TRP A 334 4.73 17.47 -23.76
N GLN A 335 5.92 17.64 -23.20
CA GLN A 335 6.14 17.37 -21.79
C GLN A 335 5.71 18.56 -20.92
N ILE A 336 4.91 18.29 -19.89
CA ILE A 336 4.55 19.30 -18.87
C ILE A 336 5.78 19.64 -18.02
N ASP A 337 6.06 20.93 -17.88
CA ASP A 337 7.14 21.46 -17.03
C ASP A 337 6.69 21.50 -15.57
N ARG A 338 6.88 20.36 -14.90
CA ARG A 338 6.55 20.18 -13.49
C ARG A 338 7.25 21.19 -12.57
N SER A 339 8.44 21.67 -12.93
CA SER A 339 9.20 22.62 -12.11
C SER A 339 8.55 24.02 -12.04
N LYS A 340 7.68 24.32 -12.99
CA LYS A 340 6.93 25.58 -13.07
C LYS A 340 5.49 25.45 -12.61
N LEU A 341 5.06 24.27 -12.16
CA LEU A 341 3.75 24.10 -11.56
C LEU A 341 3.76 24.76 -10.17
N GLN A 342 2.80 25.65 -9.95
CA GLN A 342 2.53 26.25 -8.65
C GLN A 342 1.55 25.36 -7.87
N ASP A 343 1.47 25.58 -6.56
CA ASP A 343 0.45 24.98 -5.72
C ASP A 343 -0.95 25.26 -6.32
N PRO A 344 -1.78 24.23 -6.58
CA PRO A 344 -3.11 24.41 -7.16
C PRO A 344 -4.03 25.30 -6.32
N ASP A 345 -3.78 25.44 -5.01
CA ASP A 345 -4.53 26.37 -4.14
C ASP A 345 -4.15 27.85 -4.39
N GLN A 346 -3.01 28.10 -5.04
CA GLN A 346 -2.54 29.45 -5.37
C GLN A 346 -2.93 29.88 -6.79
N ALA A 347 -2.90 28.96 -7.76
CA ALA A 347 -3.26 29.26 -9.15
C ALA A 347 -3.76 28.02 -9.89
N VAL A 348 -4.91 28.16 -10.56
CA VAL A 348 -5.45 27.11 -11.45
C VAL A 348 -4.69 27.11 -12.78
N ARG A 349 -4.15 25.94 -13.14
CA ARG A 349 -3.51 25.66 -14.44
C ARG A 349 -4.34 24.64 -15.21
N ILE A 350 -4.57 24.90 -16.49
CA ILE A 350 -5.37 24.00 -17.35
C ILE A 350 -4.49 23.43 -18.47
N ILE A 351 -4.63 22.14 -18.77
CA ILE A 351 -3.96 21.51 -19.91
C ILE A 351 -4.46 22.21 -21.19
N PRO A 352 -3.59 22.68 -22.08
CA PRO A 352 -4.06 23.37 -23.29
C PRO A 352 -4.89 22.42 -24.15
N SER A 353 -6.09 22.88 -24.55
CA SER A 353 -6.99 22.12 -25.42
C SER A 353 -6.99 22.67 -26.87
N PRO A 354 -7.58 21.95 -27.85
CA PRO A 354 -7.61 22.39 -29.24
C PRO A 354 -8.28 23.76 -29.43
N ASN A 355 -9.22 24.10 -28.54
CA ASN A 355 -9.89 25.39 -28.51
C ASN A 355 -8.91 26.55 -28.33
N ARG A 356 -7.80 26.34 -27.62
CA ARG A 356 -6.76 27.36 -27.40
C ARG A 356 -5.94 27.64 -28.66
N LYS A 357 -5.73 26.64 -29.54
CA LYS A 357 -5.12 26.87 -30.86
C LYS A 357 -6.04 27.72 -31.75
N ALA A 358 -7.33 27.42 -31.75
CA ALA A 358 -8.31 28.18 -32.52
C ALA A 358 -8.53 29.61 -32.00
N MET A 359 -8.41 29.80 -30.68
CA MET A 359 -8.59 31.09 -30.01
C MET A 359 -7.49 31.27 -28.93
N PRO A 360 -6.35 31.88 -29.25
CA PRO A 360 -5.20 31.94 -28.33
C PRO A 360 -5.42 32.87 -27.12
N ASP A 361 -6.28 33.89 -27.28
CA ASP A 361 -6.42 34.96 -26.30
C ASP A 361 -7.73 34.90 -25.49
N GLY A 362 -7.73 35.60 -24.34
CA GLY A 362 -8.94 35.85 -23.55
C GLY A 362 -9.41 34.67 -22.72
N TRP A 363 -8.52 33.77 -22.31
CA TRP A 363 -8.80 32.69 -21.36
C TRP A 363 -8.69 33.19 -19.91
N VAL A 364 -9.59 32.73 -19.04
CA VAL A 364 -9.59 33.10 -17.60
C VAL A 364 -8.41 32.44 -16.87
N TYR A 365 -8.15 31.17 -17.18
CA TYR A 365 -7.08 30.39 -16.55
C TYR A 365 -5.91 30.18 -17.51
N GLU A 366 -4.71 30.27 -16.96
CA GLU A 366 -3.47 30.09 -17.71
C GLU A 366 -3.27 28.61 -18.05
N ALA A 367 -2.63 28.37 -19.20
CA ALA A 367 -2.27 27.02 -19.62
C ALA A 367 -1.18 26.43 -18.71
N MET A 368 -1.13 25.11 -18.62
CA MET A 368 -0.01 24.39 -18.01
C MET A 368 1.29 24.69 -18.76
N PRO A 369 2.39 24.96 -18.04
CA PRO A 369 3.68 25.20 -18.67
C PRO A 369 4.20 23.92 -19.32
N LEU A 370 4.74 24.06 -20.53
CA LEU A 370 5.38 22.96 -21.27
C LEU A 370 6.89 23.19 -21.31
N ILE A 371 7.65 22.10 -21.34
CA ILE A 371 9.09 22.15 -21.57
C ILE A 371 9.31 22.48 -23.04
N HIS A 372 9.93 23.62 -23.30
CA HIS A 372 10.33 23.99 -24.66
C HIS A 372 11.48 23.08 -25.13
N PRO A 373 11.44 22.61 -26.40
CA PRO A 373 12.56 21.87 -26.97
C PRO A 373 13.83 22.72 -26.87
N SER A 374 14.84 22.23 -26.16
CA SER A 374 16.15 22.88 -26.11
C SER A 374 16.91 22.52 -27.38
N ALA A 375 17.67 23.47 -27.95
CA ALA A 375 18.64 23.13 -28.99
C ALA A 375 19.62 22.07 -28.44
N ILE A 376 19.65 20.92 -29.11
CA ILE A 376 20.35 19.69 -28.70
C ILE A 376 21.84 19.97 -28.46
N THR A 377 22.37 19.59 -27.28
CA THR A 377 23.79 19.30 -27.10
C THR A 377 23.92 17.97 -26.35
N GLU A 378 24.31 16.94 -27.11
CA GLU A 378 24.83 15.61 -26.70
C GLU A 378 23.80 14.46 -26.52
N PRO A 379 24.26 13.22 -26.80
CA PRO A 379 23.89 12.42 -27.97
C PRO A 379 22.53 11.74 -27.84
N SER A 380 21.78 11.77 -28.94
CA SER A 380 20.54 11.04 -29.16
C SER A 380 20.78 9.52 -29.19
N VAL A 381 19.79 8.76 -28.73
CA VAL A 381 19.61 7.35 -29.10
C VAL A 381 19.24 7.28 -30.60
N SER A 382 20.18 7.61 -31.50
CA SER A 382 19.92 7.84 -32.93
C SER A 382 19.94 6.59 -33.81
N ASP A 383 19.94 5.38 -33.25
CA ASP A 383 20.00 4.15 -34.07
C ASP A 383 18.79 3.22 -33.84
N LEU A 384 17.61 3.77 -33.52
CA LEU A 384 16.36 2.97 -33.58
C LEU A 384 15.84 2.96 -35.03
N HIS A 385 16.11 1.86 -35.74
CA HIS A 385 15.49 1.57 -37.02
C HIS A 385 14.01 1.22 -36.82
N PHE A 386 13.11 2.15 -37.14
CA PHE A 386 11.66 1.93 -37.11
C PHE A 386 11.25 1.03 -38.28
N VAL A 387 10.58 -0.08 -37.98
CA VAL A 387 9.96 -0.98 -38.97
C VAL A 387 8.44 -0.93 -38.79
N ASP A 388 7.71 -1.00 -39.89
CA ASP A 388 6.26 -0.94 -39.93
C ASP A 388 5.61 -2.19 -39.28
N ILE A 389 4.79 -1.99 -38.24
CA ILE A 389 4.27 -3.09 -37.37
C ILE A 389 3.29 -4.00 -38.10
N GLU A 390 2.60 -3.51 -39.13
CA GLU A 390 1.67 -4.33 -39.91
C GLU A 390 2.39 -5.44 -40.71
N SER A 391 3.71 -5.33 -40.87
CA SER A 391 4.54 -6.35 -41.53
C SER A 391 5.09 -7.42 -40.59
N ILE A 392 4.95 -7.25 -39.27
CA ILE A 392 5.41 -8.22 -38.26
C ILE A 392 4.26 -9.19 -38.01
N GLU A 393 4.11 -10.15 -38.92
CA GLU A 393 3.20 -11.26 -38.67
C GLU A 393 3.71 -12.06 -37.46
N PRO A 394 2.90 -12.24 -36.40
CA PRO A 394 3.20 -13.25 -35.40
C PRO A 394 3.26 -14.59 -36.12
N THR A 395 4.24 -15.42 -35.80
CA THR A 395 4.42 -16.73 -36.48
C THR A 395 3.18 -17.63 -36.41
N ARG A 396 2.16 -17.30 -35.60
CA ARG A 396 0.93 -18.09 -35.44
C ARG A 396 -0.41 -17.35 -35.18
N SER A 397 -0.49 -16.02 -35.08
CA SER A 397 -1.71 -15.38 -34.51
C SER A 397 -2.83 -14.94 -35.47
N LYS A 398 -2.80 -15.31 -36.76
CA LYS A 398 -3.85 -14.85 -37.70
C LYS A 398 -5.14 -15.67 -37.72
N ASP A 399 -5.15 -16.87 -37.15
CA ASP A 399 -6.35 -17.72 -37.11
C ASP A 399 -6.65 -18.15 -35.67
N TYR A 400 -7.52 -17.40 -34.98
CA TYR A 400 -8.29 -17.94 -33.84
C TYR A 400 -9.33 -18.94 -34.38
N GLY A 401 -8.84 -20.01 -35.01
CA GLY A 401 -9.70 -21.03 -35.62
C GLY A 401 -10.64 -21.64 -34.58
N LYS A 402 -11.87 -21.93 -35.00
CA LYS A 402 -12.86 -22.66 -34.19
C LYS A 402 -12.31 -24.05 -33.85
N SER A 403 -11.65 -24.20 -32.71
CA SER A 403 -11.44 -25.53 -32.13
C SER A 403 -12.74 -25.99 -31.48
N GLU A 404 -13.12 -27.25 -31.70
CA GLU A 404 -14.28 -27.85 -31.05
C GLU A 404 -14.15 -27.74 -29.52
N PRO A 405 -15.24 -27.43 -28.80
CA PRO A 405 -15.21 -27.36 -27.34
C PRO A 405 -14.82 -28.74 -26.79
N VAL A 406 -13.65 -28.81 -26.15
CA VAL A 406 -13.23 -30.00 -25.42
C VAL A 406 -14.20 -30.21 -24.26
N VAL A 407 -14.80 -31.39 -24.21
CA VAL A 407 -15.81 -31.80 -23.23
C VAL A 407 -15.30 -31.54 -21.79
N PRO A 408 -16.12 -30.95 -20.89
CA PRO A 408 -15.71 -30.68 -19.52
C PRO A 408 -15.32 -31.98 -18.81
N ARG A 409 -14.13 -32.02 -18.22
CA ARG A 409 -13.82 -33.01 -17.17
C ARG A 409 -14.39 -32.49 -15.86
N ASP A 410 -15.29 -33.26 -15.27
CA ASP A 410 -15.92 -32.95 -13.99
C ASP A 410 -14.88 -32.74 -12.88
N ALA A 411 -14.58 -31.49 -12.56
CA ALA A 411 -13.84 -31.11 -11.36
C ALA A 411 -14.75 -30.25 -10.49
N LYS A 412 -15.25 -30.85 -9.40
CA LYS A 412 -15.93 -30.12 -8.32
C LYS A 412 -14.94 -29.13 -7.70
N SER A 413 -15.23 -27.84 -7.81
CA SER A 413 -14.34 -26.76 -7.41
C SER A 413 -14.22 -26.63 -5.88
N ASN A 414 -12.98 -26.72 -5.40
CA ASN A 414 -12.50 -26.22 -4.10
C ASN A 414 -11.35 -25.24 -4.39
N ALA A 415 -11.66 -24.11 -5.04
CA ALA A 415 -10.66 -23.24 -5.69
C ALA A 415 -9.80 -22.39 -4.73
N THR A 416 -10.05 -22.39 -3.42
CA THR A 416 -9.32 -21.51 -2.49
C THR A 416 -8.00 -22.08 -1.93
N MET A 417 -7.69 -23.37 -2.14
CA MET A 417 -6.50 -24.03 -1.55
C MET A 417 -5.34 -24.30 -2.53
N GLU A 418 -5.51 -24.03 -3.83
CA GLU A 418 -4.58 -24.55 -4.85
C GLU A 418 -3.50 -23.57 -5.30
N TRP A 419 -3.74 -22.27 -5.19
CA TRP A 419 -2.77 -21.23 -5.55
C TRP A 419 -1.56 -21.20 -4.62
N GLU A 420 -1.78 -21.59 -3.38
CA GLU A 420 -0.79 -21.77 -2.34
C GLU A 420 0.25 -22.79 -2.82
N ALA A 421 -0.18 -23.99 -3.21
CA ALA A 421 0.71 -25.02 -3.72
C ALA A 421 1.57 -24.55 -4.91
N GLU A 422 0.98 -23.75 -5.83
CA GLU A 422 1.68 -23.21 -7.00
C GLU A 422 2.77 -22.17 -6.61
N ALA A 423 2.51 -21.32 -5.62
CA ALA A 423 3.50 -20.36 -5.09
C ALA A 423 4.66 -21.07 -4.37
N LEU A 424 4.35 -22.13 -3.61
CA LEU A 424 5.31 -23.03 -2.96
C LEU A 424 6.33 -23.58 -3.95
N ALA A 425 5.83 -24.23 -5.00
CA ALA A 425 6.70 -24.92 -5.92
C ALA A 425 7.57 -23.98 -6.76
N ARG A 426 7.10 -22.75 -7.02
CA ARG A 426 7.92 -21.70 -7.68
C ARG A 426 9.14 -21.34 -6.85
N VAL A 427 8.99 -21.21 -5.53
CA VAL A 427 10.12 -20.94 -4.63
C VAL A 427 11.05 -22.15 -4.55
N GLU A 428 10.54 -23.37 -4.37
CA GLU A 428 11.40 -24.57 -4.31
C GLU A 428 12.25 -24.78 -5.57
N LYS A 429 11.74 -24.39 -6.75
CA LYS A 429 12.43 -24.51 -8.04
C LYS A 429 13.42 -23.36 -8.31
N ALA A 430 13.40 -22.27 -7.54
CA ALA A 430 14.24 -21.11 -7.75
C ALA A 430 15.69 -21.30 -7.22
N PRO A 431 16.71 -20.69 -7.85
CA PRO A 431 18.06 -20.64 -7.30
C PRO A 431 18.09 -20.12 -5.86
N GLY A 432 18.89 -20.78 -5.00
CA GLY A 432 18.88 -20.50 -3.56
C GLY A 432 19.16 -19.03 -3.16
N PHE A 433 19.90 -18.28 -3.99
CA PHE A 433 20.23 -16.88 -3.71
C PHE A 433 19.10 -15.89 -4.00
N ILE A 434 18.10 -16.25 -4.82
CA ILE A 434 16.94 -15.37 -5.11
C ILE A 434 15.67 -15.79 -4.34
N GLN A 435 15.61 -17.02 -3.85
CA GLN A 435 14.49 -17.55 -3.08
C GLN A 435 14.02 -16.60 -1.94
N PRO A 436 14.91 -15.99 -1.12
CA PRO A 436 14.47 -15.05 -0.08
C PRO A 436 13.75 -13.82 -0.62
N MET A 437 14.12 -13.36 -1.82
CA MET A 437 13.55 -12.17 -2.44
C MET A 437 12.17 -12.45 -3.04
N ILE A 438 12.00 -13.60 -3.71
CA ILE A 438 10.69 -14.07 -4.22
C ILE A 438 9.69 -14.20 -3.07
N ILE A 439 10.12 -14.82 -1.96
CA ILE A 439 9.27 -15.01 -0.77
C ILE A 439 8.84 -13.65 -0.21
N LYS A 440 9.79 -12.72 -0.01
CA LYS A 440 9.50 -11.37 0.51
C LYS A 440 8.53 -10.58 -0.37
N ASN A 441 8.66 -10.68 -1.69
CA ASN A 441 7.79 -9.99 -2.65
C ASN A 441 6.37 -10.60 -2.65
N ALA A 442 6.27 -11.93 -2.60
CA ALA A 442 4.99 -12.63 -2.44
C ALA A 442 4.29 -12.30 -1.11
N GLU A 443 5.02 -12.23 0.01
CA GLU A 443 4.48 -11.81 1.30
C GLU A 443 3.92 -10.39 1.27
N LYS A 444 4.60 -9.46 0.58
CA LYS A 444 4.16 -8.06 0.47
C LYS A 444 2.88 -7.93 -0.35
N ALA A 445 2.80 -8.60 -1.50
CA ALA A 445 1.58 -8.58 -2.34
C ALA A 445 0.39 -9.33 -1.70
N ALA A 446 0.64 -10.39 -0.93
CA ALA A 446 -0.41 -11.07 -0.17
C ALA A 446 -1.07 -10.12 0.85
N LYS A 447 -0.27 -9.27 1.51
CA LYS A 447 -0.75 -8.24 2.46
C LYS A 447 -1.56 -7.14 1.78
N GLU A 448 -1.15 -6.72 0.58
CA GLU A 448 -1.83 -5.66 -0.18
C GLU A 448 -3.12 -6.15 -0.87
N SER A 449 -3.20 -7.44 -1.24
CA SER A 449 -4.37 -8.04 -1.89
C SER A 449 -5.48 -8.54 -0.96
N GLY A 450 -5.28 -8.51 0.37
CA GLY A 450 -6.22 -9.11 1.32
C GLY A 450 -6.33 -10.64 1.22
N SER A 451 -5.31 -11.32 0.67
CA SER A 451 -5.32 -12.78 0.47
C SER A 451 -5.20 -13.55 1.79
N ASN A 452 -5.85 -14.72 1.86
CA ASN A 452 -6.06 -15.52 3.07
C ASN A 452 -4.77 -15.99 3.77
N LEU A 453 -4.89 -16.20 5.10
CA LEU A 453 -3.87 -16.68 6.06
C LEU A 453 -3.06 -17.93 5.65
N VAL A 454 -3.55 -18.72 4.70
CA VAL A 454 -2.95 -20.01 4.33
C VAL A 454 -1.74 -19.82 3.39
N THR A 455 -1.69 -18.77 2.57
CA THR A 455 -0.51 -18.41 1.75
C THR A 455 0.64 -17.86 2.57
N LEU A 456 0.36 -17.03 3.59
CA LEU A 456 1.41 -16.52 4.47
C LEU A 456 2.10 -17.65 5.22
N LYS A 457 1.34 -18.65 5.70
CA LYS A 457 1.89 -19.88 6.32
C LYS A 457 2.76 -20.70 5.36
N LEU A 458 2.38 -20.73 4.10
CA LEU A 458 3.04 -21.53 3.09
C LEU A 458 4.38 -20.93 2.63
N LEU A 459 4.43 -19.59 2.60
CA LEU A 459 5.65 -18.82 2.39
C LEU A 459 6.59 -18.94 3.61
N GLU A 460 6.05 -19.02 4.83
CA GLU A 460 6.80 -19.34 6.05
C GLU A 460 7.38 -20.77 6.04
N GLU A 461 6.65 -21.76 5.50
CA GLU A 461 7.11 -23.14 5.32
C GLU A 461 8.29 -23.25 4.34
N LEU A 462 8.30 -22.42 3.29
CA LEU A 462 9.43 -22.30 2.35
C LEU A 462 10.68 -21.71 2.99
N GLN A 463 10.51 -20.63 3.77
CA GLN A 463 11.59 -20.06 4.59
C GLN A 463 12.14 -21.10 5.58
N ALA A 464 11.29 -21.95 6.17
CA ALA A 464 11.71 -23.01 7.08
C ALA A 464 12.45 -24.17 6.38
N LYS A 465 12.04 -24.56 5.16
CA LYS A 465 12.74 -25.58 4.35
C LYS A 465 14.12 -25.12 3.88
N GLN A 466 14.28 -23.86 3.45
CA GLN A 466 15.60 -23.28 3.15
C GLN A 466 16.53 -23.30 4.37
N ASN A 467 15.97 -23.19 5.58
CA ASN A 467 16.70 -23.21 6.84
C ASN A 467 16.91 -24.63 7.43
N GLY A 468 16.56 -25.70 6.70
CA GLY A 468 16.93 -27.08 7.05
C GLY A 468 16.03 -27.82 8.07
N GLY A 469 14.75 -27.45 8.21
CA GLY A 469 13.81 -28.11 9.15
C GLY A 469 12.92 -29.20 8.54
N ALA A 470 12.70 -30.32 9.25
CA ALA A 470 11.79 -31.41 8.85
C ALA A 470 10.32 -31.14 9.25
N VAL A 471 9.36 -31.61 8.42
CA VAL A 471 7.90 -31.38 8.55
C VAL A 471 7.15 -32.69 8.92
N PRO A 472 6.15 -32.70 9.84
CA PRO A 472 5.24 -33.83 10.07
C PRO A 472 3.89 -33.71 9.31
N SER A 473 3.31 -34.86 8.92
CA SER A 473 2.10 -35.04 8.09
C SER A 473 0.75 -34.68 8.76
N SER A 474 -0.22 -34.17 7.97
CA SER A 474 -1.57 -33.74 8.41
C SER A 474 -2.72 -34.64 7.91
N ASP A 475 -3.71 -34.91 8.77
CA ASP A 475 -5.02 -35.48 8.42
C ASP A 475 -6.05 -34.37 8.13
N GLY A 476 -6.87 -34.61 7.11
CA GLY A 476 -7.76 -33.62 6.47
C GLY A 476 -9.06 -33.32 7.24
N SER A 477 -8.95 -32.54 8.31
CA SER A 477 -10.08 -31.74 8.82
C SER A 477 -9.56 -30.33 9.04
N ALA A 478 -10.32 -29.29 8.61
CA ALA A 478 -9.92 -27.91 8.86
C ALA A 478 -9.58 -27.76 10.35
N PRO A 479 -8.32 -27.49 10.72
CA PRO A 479 -7.95 -27.52 12.12
C PRO A 479 -8.57 -26.29 12.76
N LYS A 480 -9.52 -26.52 13.68
CA LYS A 480 -9.81 -25.53 14.73
C LYS A 480 -8.46 -25.02 15.25
N PRO A 481 -8.24 -23.71 15.42
CA PRO A 481 -6.94 -23.18 15.82
C PRO A 481 -6.46 -23.95 17.04
N LYS A 482 -5.48 -24.84 16.84
CA LYS A 482 -4.92 -25.63 17.92
C LYS A 482 -4.10 -24.63 18.71
N MET A 483 -4.55 -24.38 19.94
CA MET A 483 -3.83 -23.54 20.90
C MET A 483 -2.36 -23.97 20.95
N VAL A 484 -1.49 -23.12 20.41
CA VAL A 484 -0.05 -23.37 20.40
C VAL A 484 0.50 -22.80 21.70
N LYS A 485 0.85 -23.67 22.66
CA LYS A 485 1.70 -23.23 23.76
C LYS A 485 2.98 -22.66 23.16
N ARG A 486 3.43 -21.50 23.62
CA ARG A 486 4.75 -20.95 23.25
C ARG A 486 5.75 -22.10 23.38
N LYS A 487 6.37 -22.51 22.26
CA LYS A 487 7.48 -23.45 22.31
C LYS A 487 8.52 -22.81 23.22
N GLU A 488 8.87 -23.46 24.32
CA GLU A 488 10.05 -23.07 25.09
C GLU A 488 11.20 -23.03 24.10
N THR A 489 11.64 -21.82 23.77
CA THR A 489 12.82 -21.64 22.97
C THR A 489 13.94 -22.29 23.79
N LYS A 490 14.61 -23.31 23.23
CA LYS A 490 15.99 -23.62 23.64
C LYS A 490 16.69 -22.28 23.55
N GLY A 491 17.01 -21.69 24.71
CA GLY A 491 17.39 -20.30 24.79
C GLY A 491 18.40 -20.00 23.69
N LEU A 492 18.15 -18.96 22.88
CA LEU A 492 19.28 -18.12 22.48
C LEU A 492 20.01 -17.87 23.79
N GLY A 493 21.21 -18.44 23.92
CA GLY A 493 21.78 -18.83 25.21
C GLY A 493 21.51 -17.80 26.29
N MET A 494 21.11 -18.27 27.48
CA MET A 494 21.21 -17.50 28.73
C MET A 494 22.69 -17.22 29.05
N ALA A 495 23.42 -16.64 28.12
CA ALA A 495 24.72 -16.05 28.30
C ALA A 495 24.45 -14.54 28.44
N ASN A 496 24.24 -14.10 29.68
CA ASN A 496 24.42 -12.71 30.15
C ASN A 496 24.19 -11.60 29.11
N ASN A 497 23.02 -11.55 28.46
CA ASN A 497 22.74 -10.46 27.54
C ASN A 497 22.32 -9.23 28.36
N LYS A 498 23.30 -8.47 28.88
CA LYS A 498 23.06 -7.25 29.66
C LYS A 498 22.87 -6.03 28.75
N GLU A 499 21.98 -6.15 27.77
CA GLU A 499 21.78 -5.12 26.73
C GLU A 499 21.33 -3.76 27.32
N LEU A 500 20.63 -3.78 28.45
CA LEU A 500 20.12 -2.59 29.13
C LEU A 500 20.94 -2.24 30.37
N ASP A 501 22.17 -2.74 30.49
CA ASP A 501 23.03 -2.41 31.63
C ASP A 501 23.19 -0.89 31.77
N GLY A 502 23.07 -0.42 33.01
CA GLY A 502 23.15 1.01 33.32
C GLY A 502 21.90 1.83 33.00
N LYS A 503 20.88 1.29 32.31
CA LYS A 503 19.60 2.00 32.08
C LYS A 503 18.73 1.96 33.33
N VAL A 504 18.11 3.08 33.68
CA VAL A 504 17.14 3.20 34.78
C VAL A 504 15.73 3.41 34.24
N VAL A 505 14.79 2.52 34.58
CA VAL A 505 13.45 2.48 34.00
C VAL A 505 12.38 2.51 35.08
N ILE A 506 11.38 3.38 34.93
CA ILE A 506 10.15 3.36 35.75
C ILE A 506 9.05 2.61 34.99
N VAL A 507 8.34 1.69 35.66
CA VAL A 507 7.17 0.98 35.12
C VAL A 507 5.97 1.21 36.02
N THR A 508 5.03 2.04 35.55
CA THR A 508 3.76 2.26 36.26
C THR A 508 2.83 1.05 36.09
N GLY A 509 2.12 0.68 37.15
CA GLY A 509 1.35 -0.58 37.17
C GLY A 509 2.24 -1.82 37.11
N GLY A 510 3.50 -1.71 37.53
CA GLY A 510 4.52 -2.76 37.42
C GLY A 510 4.39 -3.92 38.42
N THR A 511 3.35 -3.97 39.24
CA THR A 511 3.20 -4.99 40.31
C THR A 511 2.42 -6.24 39.87
N MET A 512 1.77 -6.21 38.70
CA MET A 512 1.01 -7.35 38.15
C MET A 512 0.91 -7.31 36.62
N GLY A 513 0.47 -8.41 36.00
CA GLY A 513 0.12 -8.49 34.59
C GLY A 513 1.23 -8.03 33.64
N ILE A 514 0.85 -7.28 32.59
CA ILE A 514 1.75 -6.82 31.54
C ILE A 514 2.89 -5.97 32.11
N GLY A 515 2.59 -5.07 33.06
CA GLY A 515 3.60 -4.23 33.71
C GLY A 515 4.67 -5.02 34.44
N PHE A 516 4.27 -6.06 35.18
CA PHE A 516 5.19 -6.96 35.89
C PHE A 516 6.06 -7.77 34.93
N GLY A 517 5.47 -8.29 33.84
CA GLY A 517 6.23 -9.00 32.81
C GLY A 517 7.28 -8.12 32.12
N MET A 518 6.90 -6.89 31.73
CA MET A 518 7.85 -5.92 31.19
C MET A 518 8.98 -5.62 32.18
N ALA A 519 8.65 -5.31 33.43
CA ALA A 519 9.65 -5.03 34.47
C ALA A 519 10.62 -6.21 34.70
N THR A 520 10.10 -7.45 34.70
CA THR A 520 10.90 -8.68 34.84
C THR A 520 11.88 -8.83 33.68
N ARG A 521 11.42 -8.64 32.43
CA ARG A 521 12.28 -8.76 31.25
C ARG A 521 13.38 -7.69 31.22
N LEU A 522 13.03 -6.44 31.51
CA LEU A 522 13.99 -5.33 31.54
C LEU A 522 15.09 -5.56 32.58
N ALA A 523 14.72 -6.04 33.76
CA ALA A 523 15.68 -6.38 34.81
C ALA A 523 16.59 -7.56 34.42
N LYS A 524 16.06 -8.60 33.74
CA LYS A 524 16.87 -9.69 33.16
C LYS A 524 17.87 -9.20 32.11
N TYR A 525 17.58 -8.10 31.41
CA TYR A 525 18.52 -7.44 30.50
C TYR A 525 19.44 -6.42 31.18
N GLY A 526 19.45 -6.34 32.51
CA GLY A 526 20.39 -5.53 33.28
C GLY A 526 19.91 -4.13 33.63
N ALA A 527 18.68 -3.75 33.26
CA ALA A 527 18.13 -2.45 33.64
C ALA A 527 17.87 -2.40 35.16
N LYS A 528 18.04 -1.21 35.75
CA LYS A 528 17.54 -0.91 37.09
C LYS A 528 16.09 -0.47 36.99
N VAL A 529 15.17 -1.19 37.63
CA VAL A 529 13.72 -1.01 37.42
C VAL A 529 13.03 -0.53 38.69
N VAL A 530 12.29 0.57 38.59
CA VAL A 530 11.34 1.03 39.61
C VAL A 530 9.93 0.62 39.20
N ILE A 531 9.34 -0.34 39.89
CA ILE A 531 7.92 -0.67 39.72
C ILE A 531 7.08 0.21 40.63
N ALA A 532 5.97 0.73 40.10
CA ALA A 532 5.14 1.66 40.86
C ALA A 532 3.64 1.32 40.76
N SER A 533 2.93 1.42 41.87
CA SER A 533 1.49 1.14 41.94
C SER A 533 0.83 1.76 43.19
N ARG A 534 -0.50 1.79 43.24
CA ARG A 534 -1.28 2.45 44.31
C ARG A 534 -1.23 1.75 45.67
N HIS A 535 -1.02 0.43 45.70
CA HIS A 535 -1.22 -0.37 46.92
C HIS A 535 0.08 -1.01 47.40
N SER A 536 0.56 -0.53 48.55
CA SER A 536 1.80 -0.97 49.21
C SER A 536 1.88 -2.48 49.40
N ASP A 537 0.77 -3.08 49.83
CA ASP A 537 0.73 -4.49 50.25
C ASP A 537 0.97 -5.44 49.08
N THR A 538 0.57 -5.03 47.86
CA THR A 538 0.88 -5.75 46.62
C THR A 538 2.25 -5.41 46.05
N GLY A 539 2.82 -4.27 46.45
CA GLY A 539 4.08 -3.75 45.96
C GLY A 539 5.29 -4.54 46.46
N GLU A 540 5.37 -4.73 47.78
CA GLU A 540 6.47 -5.49 48.40
C GLU A 540 6.48 -6.96 47.95
N ALA A 541 5.30 -7.59 47.86
CA ALA A 541 5.20 -8.95 47.33
C ALA A 541 5.63 -9.04 45.86
N ALA A 542 5.31 -8.04 45.04
CA ALA A 542 5.79 -7.98 43.65
C ALA A 542 7.30 -7.74 43.59
N LEU A 543 7.86 -6.89 44.45
CA LEU A 543 9.29 -6.64 44.53
C LEU A 543 10.06 -7.93 44.83
N THR A 544 9.61 -8.71 45.83
CA THR A 544 10.21 -10.02 46.15
C THR A 544 10.14 -10.97 44.96
N ARG A 545 8.94 -11.16 44.37
CA ARG A 545 8.76 -12.05 43.21
C ARG A 545 9.66 -11.67 42.03
N LEU A 546 9.80 -10.37 41.75
CA LEU A 546 10.60 -9.89 40.63
C LEU A 546 12.09 -10.08 40.91
N THR A 547 12.54 -9.79 42.14
CA THR A 547 13.92 -10.04 42.57
C THR A 547 14.28 -11.53 42.45
N ASP A 548 13.39 -12.41 42.91
CA ASP A 548 13.55 -13.87 42.82
C ASP A 548 13.60 -14.35 41.36
N ALA A 549 12.73 -13.81 40.49
CA ALA A 549 12.63 -14.21 39.08
C ALA A 549 13.85 -13.80 38.24
N VAL A 550 14.53 -12.72 38.59
CA VAL A 550 15.69 -12.19 37.85
C VAL A 550 17.00 -12.77 38.40
N GLY A 551 17.03 -13.19 39.67
CA GLY A 551 18.27 -13.67 40.31
C GLY A 551 19.35 -12.60 40.42
N CYS A 552 18.98 -11.33 40.38
CA CYS A 552 19.87 -10.18 40.53
C CYS A 552 19.98 -9.76 42.00
N ASP A 553 21.04 -9.05 42.35
CA ASP A 553 21.16 -8.40 43.66
C ASP A 553 19.95 -7.49 43.92
N ALA A 554 19.48 -7.44 45.17
CA ALA A 554 18.32 -6.65 45.63
C ALA A 554 18.38 -5.13 45.30
N GLY A 555 19.49 -4.64 44.76
CA GLY A 555 19.67 -3.27 44.31
C GLY A 555 19.09 -2.97 42.91
N TYR A 556 18.82 -3.95 42.06
CA TYR A 556 18.38 -3.71 40.67
C TYR A 556 16.90 -3.33 40.55
N VAL A 557 16.08 -3.65 41.55
CA VAL A 557 14.64 -3.44 41.48
C VAL A 557 14.21 -2.67 42.73
N ALA A 558 13.30 -1.71 42.56
CA ALA A 558 12.71 -0.97 43.66
C ALA A 558 11.20 -0.84 43.48
N TYR A 559 10.48 -0.75 44.59
CA TYR A 559 9.07 -0.42 44.60
C TYR A 559 8.86 1.02 45.08
N PHE A 560 7.91 1.72 44.46
CA PHE A 560 7.43 3.03 44.90
C PHE A 560 5.90 3.07 44.88
N GLN A 561 5.29 3.37 46.03
CA GLN A 561 3.84 3.53 46.10
C GLN A 561 3.44 4.87 45.48
N MET A 562 2.56 4.84 44.47
CA MET A 562 2.07 6.05 43.80
C MET A 562 0.64 5.91 43.30
N ASP A 563 -0.08 7.03 43.26
CA ASP A 563 -1.24 7.21 42.41
C ASP A 563 -0.89 8.08 41.20
N ILE A 564 -0.93 7.49 40.00
CA ILE A 564 -0.60 8.19 38.76
C ILE A 564 -1.50 9.40 38.48
N THR A 565 -2.67 9.49 39.11
CA THR A 565 -3.59 10.63 38.94
C THR A 565 -3.16 11.85 39.75
N ARG A 566 -2.19 11.70 40.66
CA ARG A 566 -1.67 12.76 41.51
C ARG A 566 -0.37 13.31 40.94
N GLU A 567 -0.33 14.60 40.68
CA GLU A 567 0.84 15.28 40.12
C GLU A 567 2.09 15.08 40.99
N ALA A 568 1.97 15.28 42.31
CA ALA A 568 3.08 15.12 43.24
C ALA A 568 3.67 13.70 43.25
N ASP A 569 2.85 12.66 43.10
CA ASP A 569 3.32 11.28 43.12
C ASP A 569 4.15 10.95 41.86
N ASN A 570 3.79 11.51 40.70
CA ASN A 570 4.55 11.37 39.46
C ASN A 570 5.91 12.10 39.53
N GLU A 571 5.95 13.28 40.14
CA GLU A 571 7.21 13.98 40.40
C GLU A 571 8.09 13.17 41.37
N ASN A 572 7.50 12.65 42.45
CA ASN A 572 8.21 11.94 43.50
C ASN A 572 8.77 10.58 43.03
N VAL A 573 8.08 9.85 42.16
CA VAL A 573 8.62 8.57 41.63
C VAL A 573 9.84 8.80 40.73
N VAL A 574 9.83 9.88 39.94
CA VAL A 574 10.99 10.29 39.13
C VAL A 574 12.14 10.71 40.03
N LYS A 575 11.88 11.55 41.04
CA LYS A 575 12.86 11.93 42.04
C LYS A 575 13.44 10.71 42.77
N PHE A 576 12.61 9.75 43.16
CA PHE A 576 13.03 8.52 43.82
C PHE A 576 13.97 7.69 42.95
N ALA A 577 13.66 7.54 41.65
CA ALA A 577 14.54 6.82 40.71
C ALA A 577 15.91 7.51 40.60
N VAL A 578 15.94 8.85 40.52
CA VAL A 578 17.17 9.64 40.44
C VAL A 578 17.95 9.59 41.75
N ASP A 579 17.31 9.75 42.91
CA ASP A 579 17.98 9.66 44.21
C ASP A 579 18.60 8.28 44.43
N LYS A 580 17.91 7.22 43.99
CA LYS A 580 18.35 5.83 44.21
C LYS A 580 19.39 5.36 43.20
N TYR A 581 19.26 5.76 41.94
CA TYR A 581 20.06 5.22 40.82
C TYR A 581 20.89 6.26 40.06
N GLY A 582 20.76 7.54 40.42
CA GLY A 582 21.52 8.67 39.89
C GLY A 582 20.95 9.28 38.61
N ARG A 583 19.98 8.63 37.95
CA ARG A 583 19.40 9.07 36.67
C ARG A 583 18.05 8.39 36.39
N LEU A 584 17.36 8.88 35.36
CA LEU A 584 16.25 8.19 34.69
C LEU A 584 16.55 8.11 33.19
N ASP A 585 16.35 6.94 32.58
CA ASP A 585 16.57 6.73 31.14
C ASP A 585 15.28 6.41 30.38
N ALA A 586 14.33 5.76 31.04
CA ALA A 586 13.04 5.48 30.43
C ALA A 586 11.87 5.45 31.43
N ILE A 587 10.66 5.70 30.92
CA ILE A 587 9.41 5.46 31.65
C ILE A 587 8.43 4.69 30.78
N ILE A 588 7.73 3.73 31.39
CA ILE A 588 6.62 3.01 30.79
C ILE A 588 5.32 3.40 31.52
N ASN A 589 4.47 4.14 30.82
CA ASN A 589 3.15 4.56 31.26
C ASN A 589 2.13 3.44 30.95
N ASN A 590 2.09 2.44 31.82
CA ASN A 590 1.29 1.23 31.67
C ASN A 590 0.07 1.17 32.61
N ALA A 591 0.09 1.87 33.74
CA ALA A 591 -1.02 1.85 34.68
C ALA A 591 -2.33 2.35 34.02
N VAL A 592 -3.44 1.65 34.29
CA VAL A 592 -4.70 1.84 33.57
C VAL A 592 -5.91 1.53 34.46
N PHE A 593 -7.01 2.24 34.22
CA PHE A 593 -8.35 1.89 34.70
C PHE A 593 -9.25 1.56 33.49
N PRO A 594 -9.81 0.33 33.40
CA PRO A 594 -10.57 -0.10 32.24
C PRO A 594 -12.01 0.44 32.19
N GLY A 595 -12.53 0.99 33.29
CA GLY A 595 -13.93 1.39 33.42
C GLY A 595 -14.86 0.25 33.83
N ASP A 596 -16.16 0.53 33.83
CA ASP A 596 -17.22 -0.35 34.35
C ASP A 596 -17.86 -1.28 33.30
N PHE A 597 -17.41 -1.18 32.05
CA PHE A 597 -17.93 -1.94 30.91
C PHE A 597 -19.45 -1.81 30.68
N GLN A 598 -19.97 -0.58 30.65
CA GLN A 598 -21.39 -0.30 30.40
C GLN A 598 -21.67 0.16 28.96
N LEU A 599 -22.93 0.06 28.53
CA LEU A 599 -23.36 0.76 27.32
C LEU A 599 -23.20 2.26 27.53
N LEU A 600 -22.86 3.00 26.48
CA LEU A 600 -22.46 4.41 26.62
C LEU A 600 -23.51 5.30 27.33
N ALA A 601 -24.80 5.04 27.11
CA ALA A 601 -25.89 5.79 27.76
C ALA A 601 -26.06 5.46 29.25
N ASP A 602 -25.56 4.31 29.69
CA ASP A 602 -25.63 3.81 31.07
C ASP A 602 -24.31 4.04 31.82
N GLU A 603 -23.27 4.54 31.15
CA GLU A 603 -22.00 4.87 31.75
C GLU A 603 -22.15 6.09 32.66
N SER A 604 -21.71 5.95 33.92
CA SER A 604 -21.74 7.07 34.85
C SER A 604 -20.67 8.09 34.49
N LEU A 605 -20.97 9.37 34.73
CA LEU A 605 -19.99 10.44 34.56
C LEU A 605 -18.74 10.20 35.44
N GLU A 606 -18.92 9.71 36.66
CA GLU A 606 -17.84 9.40 37.59
C GLU A 606 -16.89 8.34 37.03
N SER A 607 -17.42 7.23 36.49
CA SER A 607 -16.60 6.19 35.83
C SER A 607 -15.88 6.74 34.60
N PHE A 608 -16.59 7.48 33.73
CA PHE A 608 -16.00 8.12 32.55
C PHE A 608 -14.83 9.04 32.94
N GLU A 609 -15.04 9.93 33.92
CA GLU A 609 -14.03 10.84 34.43
C GLU A 609 -12.86 10.08 35.06
N GLN A 610 -13.12 9.01 35.81
CA GLN A 610 -12.06 8.17 36.38
C GLN A 610 -11.21 7.47 35.31
N VAL A 611 -11.83 6.98 34.23
CA VAL A 611 -11.13 6.41 33.06
C VAL A 611 -10.23 7.46 32.42
N MET A 612 -10.75 8.65 32.13
CA MET A 612 -9.96 9.73 31.53
C MET A 612 -8.86 10.25 32.46
N ARG A 613 -9.17 10.39 33.75
CA ARG A 613 -8.22 10.83 34.79
C ARG A 613 -7.07 9.84 34.95
N THR A 614 -7.35 8.55 34.98
CA THR A 614 -6.31 7.53 35.11
C THR A 614 -5.51 7.39 33.83
N ASN A 615 -6.18 7.13 32.71
CA ASN A 615 -5.53 6.69 31.48
C ASN A 615 -4.89 7.84 30.71
N VAL A 616 -5.54 9.01 30.66
CA VAL A 616 -5.05 10.17 29.89
C VAL A 616 -4.24 11.10 30.79
N THR A 617 -4.83 11.58 31.89
CA THR A 617 -4.11 12.51 32.79
C THR A 617 -2.91 11.84 33.45
N GLY A 618 -3.05 10.59 33.91
CA GLY A 618 -1.94 9.85 34.48
C GLY A 618 -0.77 9.65 33.53
N THR A 619 -1.04 9.24 32.28
CA THR A 619 -0.01 9.10 31.23
C THR A 619 0.64 10.45 30.92
N TYR A 620 -0.15 11.51 30.78
CA TYR A 620 0.37 12.87 30.59
C TYR A 620 1.33 13.29 31.73
N LEU A 621 0.96 13.05 32.99
CA LEU A 621 1.80 13.40 34.14
C LEU A 621 3.12 12.59 34.12
N GLY A 622 3.04 11.29 33.86
CA GLY A 622 4.22 10.44 33.71
C GLY A 622 5.18 10.93 32.62
N MET A 623 4.65 11.26 31.44
CA MET A 623 5.45 11.86 30.36
C MET A 623 6.05 13.20 30.79
N ARG A 624 5.24 14.11 31.35
CA ARG A 624 5.65 15.46 31.72
C ARG A 624 6.85 15.45 32.67
N PHE A 625 6.82 14.64 33.72
CA PHE A 625 7.91 14.60 34.70
C PHE A 625 9.13 13.84 34.19
N ALA A 626 8.96 12.79 33.38
CA ALA A 626 10.07 12.12 32.73
C ALA A 626 10.79 13.06 31.75
N ILE A 627 10.06 13.77 30.89
CA ILE A 627 10.61 14.75 29.94
C ILE A 627 11.37 15.85 30.69
N LYS A 628 10.77 16.44 31.73
CA LYS A 628 11.45 17.43 32.57
C LYS A 628 12.76 16.90 33.14
N GLN A 629 12.76 15.66 33.61
CA GLN A 629 13.96 15.03 34.15
C GLN A 629 15.01 14.75 33.07
N PHE A 630 14.62 14.27 31.89
CA PHE A 630 15.55 14.06 30.77
C PHE A 630 16.21 15.38 30.36
N LEU A 631 15.43 16.45 30.21
CA LEU A 631 15.96 17.78 29.90
C LEU A 631 16.88 18.30 31.02
N ALA A 632 16.53 18.11 32.29
CA ALA A 632 17.38 18.50 33.42
C ALA A 632 18.70 17.69 33.49
N GLN A 633 18.71 16.47 32.95
CA GLN A 633 19.91 15.65 32.80
C GLN A 633 20.76 16.03 31.58
N GLY A 634 20.33 17.03 30.80
CA GLY A 634 21.04 17.47 29.60
C GLY A 634 20.72 16.66 28.35
N ALA A 635 19.49 16.15 28.21
CA ALA A 635 19.09 15.41 27.03
C ALA A 635 19.29 16.21 25.72
N GLU A 636 20.09 15.67 24.82
CA GLU A 636 20.45 16.24 23.53
C GLU A 636 20.27 15.23 22.38
N THR A 637 20.36 15.71 21.14
CA THR A 637 20.27 14.85 19.97
C THR A 637 21.35 13.76 20.01
N GLY A 638 20.94 12.50 19.93
CA GLY A 638 21.84 11.34 20.01
C GLY A 638 21.79 10.62 21.36
N ASP A 639 21.23 11.25 22.40
CA ASP A 639 20.84 10.52 23.60
C ASP A 639 19.66 9.59 23.31
N ASN A 640 19.60 8.49 24.03
CA ASN A 640 18.63 7.42 23.80
C ASN A 640 17.63 7.31 24.96
N TYR A 641 16.95 8.41 25.28
CA TYR A 641 15.87 8.45 26.27
C TYR A 641 14.59 7.90 25.66
N SER A 642 13.81 7.13 26.44
CA SER A 642 12.63 6.44 25.91
C SER A 642 11.40 6.58 26.81
N ILE A 643 10.29 7.00 26.22
CA ILE A 643 8.97 7.00 26.84
C ILE A 643 8.10 6.03 26.07
N ILE A 644 7.52 5.07 26.79
CA ILE A 644 6.62 4.08 26.22
C ILE A 644 5.25 4.25 26.86
N ASN A 645 4.25 4.56 26.05
CA ASN A 645 2.85 4.61 26.45
C ASN A 645 2.12 3.35 26.01
N ILE A 646 1.11 2.92 26.76
CA ILE A 646 0.37 1.70 26.44
C ILE A 646 -1.02 2.01 25.87
N SER A 647 -1.25 1.58 24.65
CA SER A 647 -2.57 1.52 24.01
C SER A 647 -3.10 0.08 23.99
N SER A 648 -4.20 -0.15 23.28
CA SER A 648 -4.98 -1.38 23.29
C SER A 648 -5.45 -1.71 21.88
N GLY A 649 -5.48 -2.99 21.53
CA GLY A 649 -6.06 -3.49 20.28
C GLY A 649 -7.51 -3.07 20.09
N ALA A 650 -8.22 -2.84 21.20
CA ALA A 650 -9.56 -2.23 21.20
C ALA A 650 -9.68 -0.87 20.47
N THR A 651 -8.57 -0.19 20.16
CA THR A 651 -8.54 1.04 19.36
C THR A 651 -8.57 0.78 17.84
N ARG A 652 -8.39 -0.47 17.41
CA ARG A 652 -8.44 -0.92 16.02
C ARG A 652 -9.53 -1.96 15.80
N ASP A 653 -9.64 -2.94 16.70
CA ASP A 653 -10.75 -3.89 16.79
C ASP A 653 -11.67 -3.52 17.98
N THR A 654 -12.61 -2.60 17.74
CA THR A 654 -13.43 -2.01 18.82
C THR A 654 -14.41 -2.99 19.46
N GLY A 655 -14.63 -2.86 20.77
CA GLY A 655 -15.55 -3.68 21.54
C GLY A 655 -16.78 -2.91 22.06
N MET A 656 -17.94 -3.56 22.07
CA MET A 656 -19.12 -3.03 22.77
C MET A 656 -18.81 -2.79 24.25
N ARG A 657 -19.44 -1.75 24.81
CA ARG A 657 -19.34 -1.38 26.23
C ARG A 657 -17.97 -0.88 26.71
N MET A 658 -17.10 -0.44 25.80
CA MET A 658 -15.74 0.03 26.14
C MET A 658 -15.48 1.47 25.70
N ALA A 659 -16.52 2.25 25.40
CA ALA A 659 -16.37 3.56 24.76
C ALA A 659 -15.42 4.53 25.50
N PRO A 660 -15.53 4.75 26.82
CA PRO A 660 -14.60 5.62 27.55
C PRO A 660 -13.15 5.12 27.48
N TYR A 661 -12.98 3.80 27.59
CA TYR A 661 -11.67 3.17 27.53
C TYR A 661 -11.01 3.34 26.15
N ILE A 662 -11.75 3.05 25.07
CA ILE A 662 -11.28 3.22 23.69
C ILE A 662 -10.92 4.67 23.42
N ALA A 663 -11.79 5.62 23.81
CA ALA A 663 -11.52 7.05 23.69
C ALA A 663 -10.25 7.46 24.44
N SER A 664 -10.05 6.97 25.66
CA SER A 664 -8.86 7.26 26.45
C SER A 664 -7.57 6.72 25.82
N LYS A 665 -7.60 5.55 25.19
CA LYS A 665 -6.43 4.94 24.55
C LYS A 665 -6.07 5.62 23.23
N LEU A 666 -7.06 6.03 22.43
CA LEU A 666 -6.84 6.89 21.26
C LEU A 666 -6.28 8.26 21.67
N ALA A 667 -6.71 8.84 22.80
CA ALA A 667 -6.15 10.09 23.31
C ALA A 667 -4.68 9.94 23.70
N VAL A 668 -4.28 8.81 24.29
CA VAL A 668 -2.88 8.50 24.59
C VAL A 668 -2.03 8.37 23.33
N GLU A 669 -2.54 7.74 22.27
CA GLU A 669 -1.86 7.69 20.97
C GLU A 669 -1.61 9.09 20.40
N GLY A 670 -2.63 9.96 20.41
CA GLY A 670 -2.50 11.35 19.97
C GLY A 670 -1.51 12.16 20.80
N LEU A 671 -1.57 12.04 22.13
CA LEU A 671 -0.60 12.70 23.03
C LEU A 671 0.84 12.24 22.76
N THR A 672 1.03 10.95 22.45
CA THR A 672 2.35 10.38 22.13
C THR A 672 2.92 11.02 20.87
N GLN A 673 2.14 11.09 19.79
CA GLN A 673 2.58 11.66 18.52
C GLN A 673 2.95 13.14 18.65
N ALA A 674 2.11 13.92 19.34
CA ALA A 674 2.38 15.34 19.58
C ALA A 674 3.66 15.54 20.41
N ALA A 675 3.82 14.82 21.52
CA ALA A 675 5.02 14.91 22.35
C ALA A 675 6.27 14.43 21.60
N ALA A 676 6.17 13.39 20.79
CA ALA A 676 7.30 12.92 19.97
C ALA A 676 7.77 14.02 19.01
N LEU A 677 6.85 14.73 18.35
CA LEU A 677 7.19 15.85 17.48
C LEU A 677 7.91 16.99 18.24
N GLU A 678 7.48 17.27 19.47
CA GLU A 678 8.04 18.32 20.31
C GLU A 678 9.45 18.00 20.84
N TYR A 679 9.73 16.74 21.23
CA TYR A 679 10.92 16.39 22.01
C TYR A 679 11.93 15.46 21.31
N SER A 680 11.64 14.95 20.10
CA SER A 680 12.57 14.04 19.40
C SER A 680 13.92 14.69 19.07
N ARG A 681 13.97 16.01 18.87
CA ARG A 681 15.24 16.72 18.63
C ARG A 681 16.14 16.77 19.86
N GLN A 682 15.60 16.55 21.04
CA GLN A 682 16.32 16.49 22.31
C GLN A 682 16.67 15.05 22.70
N GLY A 683 16.68 14.09 21.75
CA GLY A 683 17.01 12.69 22.01
C GLY A 683 15.97 11.92 22.81
N ILE A 684 14.74 12.46 22.96
CA ILE A 684 13.65 11.82 23.69
C ILE A 684 12.72 11.14 22.69
N ARG A 685 12.76 9.81 22.66
CA ARG A 685 11.88 9.00 21.82
C ARG A 685 10.61 8.67 22.58
N ILE A 686 9.46 8.95 21.98
CA ILE A 686 8.16 8.76 22.63
C ILE A 686 7.30 7.90 21.71
N ASN A 687 6.99 6.68 22.16
CA ASN A 687 6.31 5.67 21.35
C ASN A 687 5.15 5.03 22.12
N THR A 688 4.22 4.43 21.39
CA THR A 688 3.13 3.65 21.94
C THR A 688 3.31 2.17 21.64
N LEU A 689 3.13 1.30 22.63
CA LEU A 689 2.89 -0.13 22.42
C LEU A 689 1.38 -0.38 22.46
N LEU A 690 0.85 -0.93 21.38
CA LEU A 690 -0.54 -1.37 21.28
C LEU A 690 -0.60 -2.86 21.57
N PHE A 691 -1.26 -3.24 22.66
CA PHE A 691 -1.35 -4.64 23.07
C PHE A 691 -2.65 -5.30 22.64
N GLY A 692 -2.55 -6.53 22.16
CA GLY A 692 -3.68 -7.46 22.06
C GLY A 692 -4.12 -7.96 23.45
N VAL A 693 -4.73 -9.13 23.51
CA VAL A 693 -5.06 -9.79 24.77
C VAL A 693 -3.85 -10.56 25.29
N PHE A 694 -3.44 -10.25 26.51
CA PHE A 694 -2.31 -10.89 27.19
C PHE A 694 -2.76 -11.84 28.29
N GLU A 695 -1.98 -12.89 28.51
CA GLU A 695 -2.18 -13.88 29.56
C GLU A 695 -1.70 -13.32 30.92
N THR A 696 -2.48 -12.39 31.46
CA THR A 696 -2.28 -11.86 32.82
C THR A 696 -2.90 -12.77 33.87
N GLU A 697 -2.50 -12.65 35.14
CA GLU A 697 -3.04 -13.49 36.22
C GLU A 697 -4.57 -13.38 36.33
N LYS A 698 -5.14 -12.19 36.09
CA LYS A 698 -6.60 -11.98 36.05
C LYS A 698 -7.25 -12.62 34.82
N ALA A 699 -6.59 -12.56 33.66
CA ALA A 699 -7.07 -13.23 32.45
C ALA A 699 -7.07 -14.75 32.64
N ILE A 700 -6.03 -15.32 33.25
CA ILE A 700 -5.96 -16.74 33.60
C ILE A 700 -7.13 -17.12 34.52
N GLN A 701 -7.35 -16.39 35.62
CA GLN A 701 -8.47 -16.66 36.54
C GLN A 701 -9.84 -16.59 35.86
N PHE A 702 -10.07 -15.58 35.00
CA PHE A 702 -11.30 -15.45 34.24
C PHE A 702 -11.49 -16.59 33.23
N HIS A 703 -10.42 -16.97 32.54
CA HIS A 703 -10.45 -18.05 31.57
C HIS A 703 -10.57 -19.44 32.20
N ASP A 704 -10.01 -19.65 33.40
CA ASP A 704 -10.20 -20.88 34.18
C ASP A 704 -11.66 -21.02 34.64
N ALA A 705 -12.31 -19.90 34.97
CA ALA A 705 -13.74 -19.86 35.29
C ALA A 705 -14.65 -20.03 34.05
N MET A 706 -14.16 -19.70 32.85
CA MET A 706 -14.91 -19.71 31.60
C MET A 706 -14.07 -20.27 30.43
N PRO A 707 -13.75 -21.58 30.41
CA PRO A 707 -12.76 -22.16 29.49
C PRO A 707 -13.11 -21.98 28.01
N GLU A 708 -14.39 -21.99 27.67
CA GLU A 708 -14.90 -21.84 26.31
C GLU A 708 -14.78 -20.41 25.74
N PHE A 709 -14.56 -19.40 26.60
CA PHE A 709 -14.19 -18.05 26.17
C PHE A 709 -12.69 -17.91 25.91
N ARG A 710 -11.86 -18.74 26.56
CA ARG A 710 -10.40 -18.74 26.40
C ARG A 710 -9.99 -19.06 24.97
N ASP A 711 -10.52 -20.15 24.42
CA ASP A 711 -10.18 -20.61 23.06
C ASP A 711 -10.67 -19.61 21.99
N LYS A 712 -11.85 -19.01 22.19
CA LYS A 712 -12.40 -17.99 21.29
C LYS A 712 -11.58 -16.70 21.32
N ASN A 713 -11.12 -16.26 22.49
CA ASN A 713 -10.30 -15.04 22.62
C ASN A 713 -8.86 -15.26 22.13
N ALA A 714 -8.29 -16.44 22.33
CA ALA A 714 -6.99 -16.79 21.77
C ALA A 714 -7.05 -16.87 20.23
N ALA A 715 -8.16 -17.37 19.67
CA ALA A 715 -8.37 -17.41 18.22
C ALA A 715 -8.49 -16.03 17.56
N LYS A 716 -8.77 -14.96 18.32
CA LYS A 716 -8.69 -13.57 17.80
C LYS A 716 -7.26 -13.16 17.46
N HIS A 717 -6.26 -13.82 18.04
CA HIS A 717 -4.86 -13.58 17.73
C HIS A 717 -4.49 -14.54 16.62
N HIS A 718 -4.06 -14.03 15.48
CA HIS A 718 -3.64 -14.86 14.35
C HIS A 718 -2.48 -15.80 14.72
N VAL A 719 -1.64 -15.44 15.70
CA VAL A 719 -0.61 -16.32 16.29
C VAL A 719 -1.17 -17.48 17.14
N GLY A 720 -2.48 -17.54 17.36
CA GLY A 720 -3.18 -18.66 18.02
C GLY A 720 -2.92 -18.78 19.53
N ARG A 721 -2.43 -17.72 20.17
CA ARG A 721 -2.18 -17.63 21.61
C ARG A 721 -2.33 -16.20 22.10
N PHE A 722 -2.55 -16.05 23.40
CA PHE A 722 -2.41 -14.75 24.05
C PHE A 722 -0.95 -14.28 24.06
N GLY A 723 -0.78 -12.97 24.15
CA GLY A 723 0.52 -12.37 24.43
C GLY A 723 1.02 -12.76 25.82
N ASP A 724 2.32 -13.01 25.95
CA ASP A 724 3.00 -13.25 27.21
C ASP A 724 3.57 -11.92 27.74
N PRO A 725 3.24 -11.52 28.98
CA PRO A 725 3.74 -10.29 29.58
C PRO A 725 5.28 -10.11 29.54
N GLU A 726 6.05 -11.16 29.80
CA GLU A 726 7.51 -11.09 29.86
C GLU A 726 8.16 -11.27 28.47
N HIS A 727 7.58 -12.15 27.66
CA HIS A 727 8.19 -12.64 26.44
C HIS A 727 7.71 -11.99 25.15
N ASP A 728 6.59 -11.25 25.18
CA ASP A 728 6.16 -10.44 24.03
C ASP A 728 6.15 -8.95 24.38
N ALA A 729 5.47 -8.55 25.46
CA ALA A 729 5.45 -7.15 25.88
C ALA A 729 6.81 -6.69 26.42
N GLY A 730 7.45 -7.50 27.26
CA GLY A 730 8.78 -7.21 27.79
C GLY A 730 9.87 -7.12 26.74
N GLU A 731 9.84 -7.95 25.70
CA GLU A 731 10.80 -7.89 24.59
C GLU A 731 10.60 -6.63 23.75
N ALA A 732 9.35 -6.25 23.47
CA ALA A 732 9.04 -5.01 22.74
C ALA A 732 9.46 -3.77 23.53
N ALA A 733 9.20 -3.75 24.85
CA ALA A 733 9.65 -2.67 25.72
C ALA A 733 11.18 -2.58 25.78
N ALA A 734 11.87 -3.71 25.90
CA ALA A 734 13.33 -3.76 25.89
C ALA A 734 13.90 -3.22 24.58
N TYR A 735 13.34 -3.61 23.42
CA TYR A 735 13.73 -3.08 22.12
C TYR A 735 13.56 -1.55 22.02
N LEU A 736 12.41 -1.03 22.48
CA LEU A 736 12.13 0.40 22.46
C LEU A 736 12.97 1.21 23.46
N ILE A 737 13.58 0.59 24.46
CA ILE A 737 14.49 1.25 25.42
C ILE A 737 15.95 1.12 24.97
N SER A 738 16.32 0.07 24.23
CA SER A 738 17.69 -0.16 23.80
C SER A 738 18.13 0.74 22.64
N GLU A 739 19.43 0.72 22.33
CA GLU A 739 20.02 1.47 21.20
C GLU A 739 19.52 0.96 19.83
N ARG A 740 18.83 -0.19 19.79
CA ARG A 740 18.30 -0.78 18.55
C ARG A 740 17.12 -0.02 17.96
N SER A 741 16.52 0.91 18.70
CA SER A 741 15.33 1.68 18.29
C SER A 741 15.60 3.18 18.16
N THR A 742 16.87 3.58 17.99
CA THR A 742 17.30 4.99 17.90
C THR A 742 16.63 5.79 16.78
N PHE A 743 16.14 5.13 15.72
CA PHE A 743 15.40 5.77 14.62
C PHE A 743 13.87 5.63 14.73
N ILE A 744 13.32 5.27 15.89
CA ILE A 744 11.88 5.07 16.12
C ILE A 744 11.37 6.07 17.17
N SER A 745 10.53 7.01 16.73
CA SER A 745 9.81 7.97 17.59
C SER A 745 8.43 8.28 16.99
N GLY A 746 7.42 8.46 17.83
CA GLY A 746 6.04 8.77 17.43
C GLY A 746 5.23 7.58 16.90
N THR A 747 5.75 6.35 16.96
CA THR A 747 5.04 5.19 16.41
C THR A 747 4.02 4.59 17.38
N THR A 748 2.97 3.98 16.84
CA THR A 748 2.16 2.99 17.55
C THR A 748 2.57 1.60 17.05
N MET A 749 3.37 0.89 17.86
CA MET A 749 3.88 -0.45 17.53
C MET A 749 2.94 -1.53 18.06
N HIS A 750 2.43 -2.37 17.16
CA HIS A 750 1.45 -3.41 17.48
C HIS A 750 2.13 -4.67 18.01
N ILE A 751 1.78 -5.05 19.23
CA ILE A 751 2.20 -6.29 19.91
C ILE A 751 0.93 -7.04 20.31
N ASP A 752 0.21 -7.54 19.31
CA ASP A 752 -1.15 -8.06 19.46
C ASP A 752 -1.35 -9.45 18.82
N GLY A 753 -0.26 -10.12 18.44
CA GLY A 753 -0.33 -11.42 17.80
C GLY A 753 -1.11 -11.41 16.48
N GLY A 754 -1.17 -10.25 15.82
CA GLY A 754 -1.93 -10.03 14.59
C GLY A 754 -3.41 -9.77 14.82
N MET A 755 -3.88 -9.60 16.07
CA MET A 755 -5.31 -9.42 16.36
C MET A 755 -5.97 -8.29 15.56
N CYS A 756 -5.26 -7.20 15.28
CA CYS A 756 -5.79 -6.05 14.55
C CYS A 756 -5.39 -6.03 13.06
N LEU A 757 -4.98 -7.17 12.47
CA LEU A 757 -4.68 -7.32 11.04
C LEU A 757 -5.93 -7.46 10.19
#